data_AF-A0A1F4ZE51-F1
#
_entry.id   AF-A0A1F4ZE51-F1
#
_cell.length_a   1.000
_cell.length_b   1.000
_cell.length_c   1.000
_cell.angle_alpha   90.00
_cell.angle_beta   90.00
_cell.angle_gamma   90.00
#
_symmetry.space_group_name_H-M   'P 1'
#
loop_
_entity.id
_entity.type
_entity.pdbx_description
1 polymer ?
#
loop_
_entity_poly.entity_id
_entity_poly.type
_entity_poly.pdbx_seq_one_letter_code
_entity_poly.pdbx_strand_id
1 'polypeptide(L)'
;MSRRVLIFGSLVFLVFFPWVSRTFGQVAGNTITVCSSGCDYISIQPALDAAQPGDTVLVSPGTYTGGLSMTKAVTLASHFSITGDANFVDTTVLDGGTPIVDVTLTGSGAKVVGFTFTGGTNGLVANAENTEVVDNRFINVGGDKISWERVGGVIRRNYIERGGDDCIDLDGPTGGYIEDNTCIDTSDDGIEARLFNYAGPMRHIYIRGNKITGAREDAIQLIDYDQPSDYTIHIERNVLANSAFAGIGIMDGGNTIEDYSGASIPERVQVVNNTIVGNNYGITGGDNLAAVNNIVSSNTTMGMKNVDGGSAVSYNLFYGNGTDYTSSNVDLPTTVFQDPLLDLNYMPGAGSPAVDAGTASFIFNGETIVNLGPFEYAGAAPDLGRYEYGLVTTPTPTPTGTTPMPTLTPTPTPGGPTTIITKQIVTGSDDAEENVSSGSMSLTSSDLEFTTDGTKTQAVGMRFTDLSIPQGAIITNAVIEFTADEQQTDITDLSFYAQAADDPATFTASSGDINSRLKTLGSTVWSDIEVWTVSQKYKTPDLSLVVQEVVNRPGWMSGSAMVFIVTGTGHRTAEAFEGVPTLAPKLVVTYTTDPNAPTPTPTLTPTPSPTPTSTPIPTPTPTPASGSTTVTIQVATSGDDAEENASKGSISLTSTDLEFSADGTKIQTVGMRFASVSVPTGATITDAYIQFVAKETQPDATDLTFYGQATDNAPAFTTAKFDVSGRAKTLSSVTWNTVPVWTVGVNYQTPNLAPVIGEIINRPGWVSGNALAIVVTGTGHRTAYSYNGGATKAAKLVVTYQ
;
A
#
# COMPACT_ATOMS: atom_id res chain seq x y z
N MET A 1 67.76 -40.99 -8.07
CA MET A 1 67.08 -40.22 -9.12
C MET A 1 65.76 -39.70 -8.59
N SER A 2 65.37 -38.51 -9.04
CA SER A 2 64.12 -37.79 -8.81
C SER A 2 64.08 -36.76 -7.67
N ARG A 3 63.54 -35.60 -8.06
CA ARG A 3 63.65 -34.23 -7.54
C ARG A 3 62.92 -34.02 -6.21
N ARG A 4 63.44 -33.11 -5.37
CA ARG A 4 62.64 -32.34 -4.41
C ARG A 4 62.83 -30.85 -4.69
N VAL A 5 61.71 -30.18 -4.94
CA VAL A 5 61.58 -28.74 -5.19
C VAL A 5 61.39 -28.03 -3.84
N LEU A 6 62.02 -26.87 -3.69
CA LEU A 6 61.95 -25.97 -2.54
C LEU A 6 60.56 -25.35 -2.38
N ILE A 7 60.11 -25.18 -1.13
CA ILE A 7 59.13 -24.15 -0.74
C ILE A 7 59.80 -23.33 0.38
N PHE A 8 59.94 -22.03 0.14
CA PHE A 8 60.41 -21.04 1.10
C PHE A 8 59.30 -20.74 2.12
N GLY A 9 59.60 -20.95 3.41
CA GLY A 9 58.81 -20.40 4.51
C GLY A 9 59.48 -19.13 5.02
N SER A 10 58.77 -18.00 4.93
CA SER A 10 59.15 -16.76 5.61
C SER A 10 58.23 -16.52 6.79
N LEU A 11 58.86 -16.46 7.96
CA LEU A 11 58.32 -16.23 9.28
C LEU A 11 57.93 -14.74 9.42
N VAL A 12 56.68 -14.43 9.75
CA VAL A 12 56.27 -13.07 10.17
C VAL A 12 55.96 -13.11 11.68
N PHE A 13 56.64 -12.24 12.41
CA PHE A 13 56.44 -11.98 13.85
C PHE A 13 55.06 -11.36 14.09
N LEU A 14 54.21 -12.06 14.85
CA LEU A 14 52.96 -11.51 15.38
C LEU A 14 53.22 -10.86 16.74
N VAL A 15 53.13 -9.54 16.77
CA VAL A 15 53.10 -8.73 18.00
C VAL A 15 51.67 -8.79 18.54
N PHE A 16 51.49 -9.43 19.70
CA PHE A 16 50.20 -9.44 20.41
C PHE A 16 49.87 -8.04 20.95
N PHE A 17 48.95 -7.33 20.30
CA PHE A 17 48.16 -6.30 20.96
C PHE A 17 46.96 -6.98 21.63
N PRO A 18 46.69 -6.77 22.93
CA PRO A 18 45.46 -7.25 23.54
C PRO A 18 44.30 -6.49 22.91
N TRP A 19 43.56 -7.18 22.04
CA TRP A 19 42.26 -6.74 21.53
C TRP A 19 41.30 -6.71 22.71
N VAL A 20 41.02 -5.51 23.21
CA VAL A 20 39.84 -5.29 24.03
C VAL A 20 38.67 -5.33 23.06
N SER A 21 37.99 -6.48 22.96
CA SER A 21 36.70 -6.57 22.27
C SER A 21 35.72 -5.62 22.95
N ARG A 22 35.59 -4.41 22.41
CA ARG A 22 34.41 -3.58 22.64
C ARG A 22 33.29 -4.25 21.86
N THR A 23 32.44 -4.97 22.58
CA THR A 23 31.13 -5.38 22.09
C THR A 23 30.36 -4.11 21.72
N PHE A 24 30.24 -3.80 20.44
CA PHE A 24 29.26 -2.85 19.93
C PHE A 24 27.92 -3.58 19.91
N GLY A 25 27.25 -3.66 21.07
CA GLY A 25 25.80 -3.80 21.03
C GLY A 25 25.26 -2.50 20.49
N GLN A 26 24.49 -2.54 19.40
CA GLN A 26 23.68 -1.39 18.98
C GLN A 26 22.62 -1.20 20.07
N VAL A 27 22.92 -0.32 21.03
CA VAL A 27 21.95 0.10 22.04
C VAL A 27 20.87 0.85 21.27
N ALA A 28 19.60 0.46 21.43
CA ALA A 28 18.48 1.25 20.91
C ALA A 28 18.68 2.70 21.36
N GLY A 29 18.74 3.63 20.40
CA GLY A 29 19.00 5.03 20.71
C GLY A 29 17.92 5.61 21.63
N ASN A 30 18.31 6.58 22.43
CA ASN A 30 17.39 7.25 23.34
C ASN A 30 16.41 8.12 22.55
N THR A 31 15.21 8.30 23.10
CA THR A 31 14.28 9.32 22.62
C THR A 31 14.53 10.63 23.37
N ILE A 32 14.77 11.70 22.62
CA ILE A 32 14.91 13.07 23.10
C ILE A 32 13.68 13.86 22.65
N THR A 33 12.95 14.44 23.60
CA THR A 33 11.67 15.11 23.31
C THR A 33 11.81 16.60 23.07
N VAL A 34 11.07 17.13 22.10
CA VAL A 34 11.01 18.56 21.77
C VAL A 34 9.56 19.05 21.79
N CYS A 35 9.25 20.02 22.65
CA CYS A 35 7.93 20.67 22.68
C CYS A 35 7.97 22.05 23.35
N SER A 36 6.87 22.82 23.27
CA SER A 36 6.79 24.19 23.79
C SER A 36 7.07 24.34 25.29
N SER A 37 6.82 23.30 26.10
CA SER A 37 7.18 23.26 27.52
C SER A 37 7.09 21.84 28.07
N GLY A 38 7.96 21.49 29.03
CA GLY A 38 7.90 20.20 29.74
C GLY A 38 8.62 19.02 29.08
N CYS A 39 9.18 19.22 27.89
CA CYS A 39 10.07 18.27 27.21
C CYS A 39 11.55 18.50 27.54
N ASP A 40 12.42 17.60 27.10
CA ASP A 40 13.88 17.71 27.27
C ASP A 40 14.43 19.00 26.65
N TYR A 41 13.87 19.38 25.50
CA TYR A 41 14.22 20.61 24.78
C TYR A 41 12.96 21.36 24.32
N ILE A 42 13.11 22.66 24.13
CA ILE A 42 12.06 23.55 23.58
C ILE A 42 12.28 23.93 22.12
N SER A 43 13.40 23.49 21.53
CA SER A 43 13.78 23.72 20.14
C SER A 43 14.57 22.53 19.59
N ILE A 44 14.49 22.34 18.27
CA ILE A 44 14.99 21.12 17.60
C ILE A 44 16.52 21.10 17.52
N GLN A 45 17.18 22.19 17.12
CA GLN A 45 18.64 22.19 16.94
C GLN A 45 19.41 21.78 18.22
N PRO A 46 19.11 22.34 19.42
CA PRO A 46 19.78 21.89 20.64
C PRO A 46 19.55 20.40 20.98
N ALA A 47 18.40 19.84 20.59
CA ALA A 47 18.14 18.41 20.74
C ALA A 47 19.01 17.57 19.79
N LEU A 48 19.13 17.98 18.52
CA LEU A 48 20.05 17.34 17.54
C LEU A 48 21.52 17.45 17.98
N ASP A 49 21.92 18.58 18.55
CA ASP A 49 23.27 18.81 19.06
C ASP A 49 23.59 17.88 20.25
N ALA A 50 22.58 17.56 21.08
CA ALA A 50 22.73 16.67 22.23
C ALA A 50 22.62 15.18 21.88
N ALA A 51 21.81 14.85 20.87
CA ALA A 51 21.57 13.48 20.40
C ALA A 51 22.86 12.75 20.05
N GLN A 52 22.90 11.46 20.30
CA GLN A 52 23.94 10.54 19.85
C GLN A 52 23.47 9.79 18.60
N PRO A 53 24.39 9.28 17.75
CA PRO A 53 24.01 8.41 16.64
C PRO A 53 23.11 7.26 17.11
N GLY A 54 22.00 7.04 16.40
CA GLY A 54 20.93 6.09 16.74
C GLY A 54 19.77 6.68 17.53
N ASP A 55 19.93 7.84 18.16
CA ASP A 55 18.85 8.49 18.94
C ASP A 55 17.70 8.95 18.04
N THR A 56 16.54 9.16 18.65
CA THR A 56 15.37 9.80 18.02
C THR A 56 15.10 11.14 18.68
N VAL A 57 15.11 12.23 17.90
CA VAL A 57 14.58 13.53 18.31
C VAL A 57 13.10 13.57 17.94
N LEU A 58 12.24 13.35 18.94
CA LEU A 58 10.78 13.28 18.78
C LEU A 58 10.15 14.65 19.06
N VAL A 59 9.55 15.24 18.03
CA VAL A 59 9.03 16.60 18.03
C VAL A 59 7.51 16.58 18.13
N SER A 60 6.97 17.25 19.16
CA SER A 60 5.53 17.44 19.34
C SER A 60 4.97 18.52 18.39
N PRO A 61 3.65 18.52 18.11
CA PRO A 61 2.99 19.56 17.33
C PRO A 61 3.41 20.98 17.69
N GLY A 62 3.61 21.80 16.67
CA GLY A 62 4.06 23.18 16.77
C GLY A 62 4.74 23.62 15.49
N THR A 63 5.03 24.92 15.41
CA THR A 63 5.86 25.50 14.36
C THR A 63 7.24 25.78 14.91
N TYR A 64 8.24 25.20 14.26
CA TYR A 64 9.64 25.32 14.62
C TYR A 64 10.39 25.97 13.47
N THR A 65 11.33 26.84 13.80
CA THR A 65 12.21 27.43 12.78
C THR A 65 13.07 26.33 12.15
N GLY A 66 13.11 26.27 10.82
CA GLY A 66 14.05 25.43 10.10
C GLY A 66 15.46 26.02 10.08
N GLY A 67 16.27 25.67 9.08
CA GLY A 67 17.71 25.90 9.14
C GLY A 67 18.39 24.90 10.08
N LEU A 68 17.87 23.67 10.12
CA LEU A 68 18.34 22.61 11.00
C LEU A 68 19.52 21.88 10.35
N SER A 69 20.55 21.61 11.14
CA SER A 69 21.72 20.84 10.71
C SER A 69 21.77 19.49 11.42
N MET A 70 21.67 18.42 10.63
CA MET A 70 21.81 17.04 11.09
C MET A 70 23.23 16.55 10.78
N THR A 71 24.09 16.59 11.80
CA THR A 71 25.52 16.21 11.72
C THR A 71 25.80 14.81 12.26
N LYS A 72 24.76 14.08 12.66
CA LYS A 72 24.83 12.72 13.22
C LYS A 72 23.70 11.87 12.64
N ALA A 73 23.91 10.55 12.61
CA ALA A 73 22.91 9.57 12.18
C ALA A 73 21.80 9.45 13.23
N VAL A 74 20.85 10.37 13.19
CA VAL A 74 19.75 10.53 14.14
C VAL A 74 18.43 10.47 13.38
N THR A 75 17.39 9.97 14.03
CA THR A 75 16.02 10.10 13.52
C THR A 75 15.42 11.40 14.02
N LEU A 76 15.20 12.37 13.14
CA LEU A 76 14.34 13.53 13.39
C LEU A 76 12.91 13.12 13.03
N ALA A 77 12.04 13.05 14.02
CA ALA A 77 10.69 12.53 13.84
C ALA A 77 9.64 13.41 14.50
N SER A 78 8.49 13.57 13.85
CA SER A 78 7.30 14.02 14.58
C SER A 78 6.62 12.84 15.27
N HIS A 79 5.57 13.14 16.03
CA HIS A 79 4.69 12.13 16.61
C HIS A 79 4.00 11.23 15.57
N PHE A 80 3.99 11.59 14.28
CA PHE A 80 3.54 10.69 13.21
C PHE A 80 4.30 9.36 13.26
N SER A 81 5.62 9.40 13.49
CA SER A 81 6.49 8.20 13.51
C SER A 81 6.09 7.12 14.53
N ILE A 82 5.36 7.50 15.58
CA ILE A 82 4.93 6.61 16.66
C ILE A 82 3.41 6.42 16.71
N THR A 83 2.65 7.17 15.90
CA THR A 83 1.17 7.13 15.91
C THR A 83 0.57 6.70 14.58
N GLY A 84 1.27 6.94 13.47
CA GLY A 84 0.72 6.86 12.12
C GLY A 84 -0.33 7.93 11.79
N ASP A 85 -0.66 8.84 12.72
CA ASP A 85 -1.68 9.86 12.50
C ASP A 85 -1.11 11.02 11.66
N ALA A 86 -1.57 11.14 10.42
CA ALA A 86 -1.18 12.17 9.47
C ALA A 86 -1.39 13.60 9.99
N ASN A 87 -2.28 13.82 10.97
CA ASN A 87 -2.43 15.13 11.61
C ASN A 87 -1.13 15.62 12.25
N PHE A 88 -0.26 14.72 12.72
CA PHE A 88 1.04 15.11 13.26
C PHE A 88 2.01 15.62 12.18
N VAL A 89 1.83 15.20 10.93
CA VAL A 89 2.56 15.77 9.78
C VAL A 89 2.11 17.21 9.56
N ASP A 90 0.80 17.44 9.50
CA ASP A 90 0.24 18.78 9.26
C ASP A 90 0.49 19.77 10.41
N THR A 91 0.54 19.28 11.65
CA THR A 91 0.65 20.13 12.84
C THR A 91 2.08 20.27 13.38
N THR A 92 3.05 19.53 12.82
CA THR A 92 4.47 19.66 13.18
C THR A 92 5.23 20.29 12.02
N VAL A 93 5.36 21.61 12.05
CA VAL A 93 5.80 22.43 10.92
C VAL A 93 7.24 22.88 11.13
N LEU A 94 8.07 22.71 10.10
CA LEU A 94 9.40 23.30 9.94
C LEU A 94 9.30 24.47 8.96
N ASP A 95 9.49 25.69 9.46
CA ASP A 95 9.26 26.93 8.71
C ASP A 95 10.54 27.75 8.55
N GLY A 96 10.86 28.10 7.30
CA GLY A 96 12.03 28.88 6.92
C GLY A 96 13.35 28.11 7.03
N GLY A 97 14.45 28.71 6.56
CA GLY A 97 15.78 28.10 6.57
C GLY A 97 16.45 28.09 5.20
N THR A 98 17.76 27.83 5.20
CA THR A 98 18.60 27.77 4.00
C THR A 98 19.59 26.60 4.08
N PRO A 99 19.19 25.34 3.81
CA PRO A 99 17.83 24.82 3.58
C PRO A 99 17.02 24.68 4.90
N ILE A 100 15.77 24.19 4.85
CA ILE A 100 14.97 23.94 6.08
C ILE A 100 15.64 22.84 6.92
N VAL A 101 16.07 21.74 6.30
CA VAL A 101 16.89 20.68 6.93
C VAL A 101 18.09 20.37 6.04
N ASP A 102 19.28 20.39 6.63
CA ASP A 102 20.55 20.06 5.99
C ASP A 102 21.19 18.84 6.67
N VAL A 103 21.30 17.74 5.94
CA VAL A 103 21.89 16.48 6.43
C VAL A 103 23.34 16.40 5.95
N THR A 104 24.28 16.73 6.84
CA THR A 104 25.72 16.91 6.52
C THR A 104 26.63 15.94 7.26
N LEU A 105 26.07 14.92 7.91
CA LEU A 105 26.85 13.99 8.71
C LEU A 105 27.91 13.23 7.89
N THR A 106 29.01 12.90 8.54
CA THR A 106 29.99 11.95 8.00
C THR A 106 29.56 10.53 8.38
N GLY A 107 28.76 9.88 7.54
CA GLY A 107 28.23 8.54 7.80
C GLY A 107 26.91 8.27 7.05
N SER A 108 26.13 7.32 7.55
CA SER A 108 24.85 6.94 6.96
C SER A 108 23.74 6.77 8.01
N GLY A 109 22.48 6.75 7.56
CA GLY A 109 21.33 6.39 8.41
C GLY A 109 20.67 7.55 9.16
N ALA A 110 20.73 8.77 8.62
CA ALA A 110 19.84 9.84 9.10
C ALA A 110 18.42 9.60 8.58
N LYS A 111 17.43 9.97 9.39
CA LYS A 111 16.01 9.84 9.02
C LYS A 111 15.24 11.09 9.37
N VAL A 112 14.41 11.56 8.45
CA VAL A 112 13.47 12.66 8.66
C VAL A 112 12.07 12.19 8.32
N VAL A 113 11.18 12.19 9.32
CA VAL A 113 9.86 11.57 9.19
C VAL A 113 8.74 12.38 9.81
N GLY A 114 7.69 12.60 9.03
CA GLY A 114 6.41 13.11 9.51
C GLY A 114 6.32 14.61 9.75
N PHE A 115 6.97 15.46 8.97
CA PHE A 115 6.89 16.92 9.13
C PHE A 115 6.23 17.62 7.95
N THR A 116 5.67 18.81 8.19
CA THR A 116 5.38 19.79 7.14
C THR A 116 6.54 20.78 7.00
N PHE A 117 7.06 20.94 5.79
CA PHE A 117 8.12 21.88 5.41
C PHE A 117 7.53 23.07 4.65
N THR A 118 7.92 24.31 5.00
CA THR A 118 7.46 25.53 4.31
C THR A 118 8.45 26.69 4.39
N GLY A 119 8.39 27.62 3.44
CA GLY A 119 9.00 28.96 3.52
C GLY A 119 10.52 29.08 3.33
N GLY A 120 11.29 27.99 3.46
CA GLY A 120 12.75 27.99 3.27
C GLY A 120 13.19 28.03 1.80
N THR A 121 14.51 28.16 1.56
CA THR A 121 15.07 28.16 0.19
C THR A 121 14.97 26.80 -0.46
N ASN A 122 15.37 25.72 0.22
CA ASN A 122 15.16 24.33 -0.19
C ASN A 122 14.60 23.58 1.01
N GLY A 123 13.92 22.46 0.77
CA GLY A 123 13.27 21.68 1.82
C GLY A 123 14.29 20.90 2.63
N LEU A 124 14.70 19.75 2.12
CA LEU A 124 15.72 18.90 2.70
C LEU A 124 16.85 18.69 1.70
N VAL A 125 18.08 18.98 2.10
CA VAL A 125 19.29 18.65 1.32
C VAL A 125 20.04 17.54 2.05
N ALA A 126 20.30 16.44 1.36
CA ALA A 126 21.02 15.30 1.91
C ALA A 126 22.39 15.12 1.27
N ASN A 127 23.42 15.16 2.10
CA ASN A 127 24.83 14.91 1.73
C ASN A 127 25.37 13.61 2.37
N ALA A 128 24.50 12.79 2.97
CA ALA A 128 24.85 11.55 3.65
C ALA A 128 24.14 10.33 3.05
N GLU A 129 24.87 9.24 2.84
CA GLU A 129 24.34 7.98 2.30
C GLU A 129 23.27 7.36 3.22
N ASN A 130 22.34 6.61 2.64
CA ASN A 130 21.18 6.03 3.31
C ASN A 130 20.41 7.06 4.16
N THR A 131 20.21 8.26 3.62
CA THR A 131 19.29 9.22 4.24
C THR A 131 17.86 8.84 3.88
N GLU A 132 17.01 8.68 4.89
CA GLU A 132 15.59 8.39 4.73
C GLU A 132 14.76 9.68 4.90
N VAL A 133 13.98 10.02 3.87
CA VAL A 133 13.01 11.12 3.89
C VAL A 133 11.63 10.52 3.64
N VAL A 134 10.85 10.37 4.70
CA VAL A 134 9.65 9.51 4.66
C VAL A 134 8.44 10.20 5.25
N ASP A 135 7.28 10.08 4.60
CA ASP A 135 5.98 10.53 5.12
C ASP A 135 5.95 12.03 5.50
N ASN A 136 6.71 12.87 4.79
CA ASN A 136 6.72 14.31 4.99
C ASN A 136 5.81 15.02 3.99
N ARG A 137 5.47 16.27 4.31
CA ARG A 137 4.75 17.19 3.45
C ARG A 137 5.61 18.41 3.14
N PHE A 138 5.77 18.77 1.87
CA PHE A 138 6.48 19.97 1.45
C PHE A 138 5.52 20.89 0.72
N ILE A 139 5.41 22.13 1.20
CA ILE A 139 4.51 23.14 0.65
C ILE A 139 5.19 24.50 0.63
N ASN A 140 5.11 25.25 -0.47
CA ASN A 140 5.64 26.62 -0.57
C ASN A 140 7.14 26.72 -0.21
N VAL A 141 7.92 25.71 -0.59
CA VAL A 141 9.39 25.73 -0.51
C VAL A 141 9.94 26.43 -1.75
N GLY A 142 10.93 27.30 -1.56
CA GLY A 142 11.43 28.20 -2.61
C GLY A 142 12.14 27.52 -3.79
N GLY A 143 12.75 26.37 -3.57
CA GLY A 143 13.55 25.60 -4.52
C GLY A 143 13.14 24.14 -4.49
N ASP A 144 14.12 23.24 -4.51
CA ASP A 144 13.92 21.80 -4.44
C ASP A 144 13.38 21.41 -3.07
N LYS A 145 12.52 20.40 -3.04
CA LYS A 145 11.88 19.98 -1.79
C LYS A 145 12.75 18.93 -1.14
N ILE A 146 13.33 18.06 -1.94
CA ILE A 146 14.32 17.09 -1.50
C ILE A 146 15.45 17.05 -2.53
N SER A 147 16.68 17.27 -2.10
CA SER A 147 17.87 17.13 -2.95
C SER A 147 18.79 16.04 -2.39
N TRP A 148 19.27 15.15 -3.25
CA TRP A 148 20.36 14.23 -2.94
C TRP A 148 21.65 14.72 -3.59
N GLU A 149 22.63 15.02 -2.74
CA GLU A 149 23.93 15.56 -3.12
C GLU A 149 24.99 14.47 -3.02
N ARG A 150 25.14 13.70 -4.11
CA ARG A 150 26.14 12.63 -4.29
C ARG A 150 25.93 11.45 -3.35
N VAL A 151 24.67 11.18 -3.00
CA VAL A 151 24.27 10.15 -2.04
C VAL A 151 23.04 9.38 -2.47
N GLY A 152 22.80 8.27 -1.79
CA GLY A 152 21.62 7.43 -1.92
C GLY A 152 20.77 7.35 -0.65
N GLY A 153 19.64 6.67 -0.76
CA GLY A 153 18.77 6.39 0.37
C GLY A 153 17.34 6.08 -0.04
N VAL A 154 16.39 6.57 0.75
CA VAL A 154 14.96 6.36 0.52
C VAL A 154 14.22 7.69 0.61
N ILE A 155 13.50 8.04 -0.46
CA ILE A 155 12.50 9.11 -0.48
C ILE A 155 11.16 8.42 -0.69
N ARG A 156 10.33 8.31 0.35
CA ARG A 156 9.11 7.50 0.27
C ARG A 156 7.88 8.15 0.89
N ARG A 157 6.73 8.04 0.21
CA ARG A 157 5.42 8.53 0.67
C ARG A 157 5.41 10.00 1.08
N ASN A 158 6.25 10.83 0.44
CA ASN A 158 6.20 12.26 0.65
C ASN A 158 5.12 12.87 -0.23
N TYR A 159 4.49 13.92 0.28
CA TYR A 159 3.59 14.77 -0.48
C TYR A 159 4.21 16.13 -0.72
N ILE A 160 4.36 16.49 -1.97
CA ILE A 160 5.09 17.66 -2.39
C ILE A 160 4.19 18.46 -3.32
N GLU A 161 3.88 19.68 -2.90
CA GLU A 161 3.03 20.58 -3.68
C GLU A 161 3.65 21.97 -3.78
N ARG A 162 3.49 22.60 -4.96
CA ARG A 162 3.67 24.05 -5.14
C ARG A 162 4.97 24.60 -4.54
N GLY A 163 6.10 24.36 -5.20
CA GLY A 163 7.35 25.06 -4.86
C GLY A 163 8.05 25.64 -6.07
N GLY A 164 9.18 26.29 -5.84
CA GLY A 164 9.81 27.14 -6.85
C GLY A 164 10.70 26.44 -7.86
N ASP A 165 11.09 25.18 -7.60
CA ASP A 165 11.91 24.35 -8.49
C ASP A 165 11.38 22.90 -8.52
N ASP A 166 12.24 21.89 -8.52
CA ASP A 166 11.91 20.46 -8.64
C ASP A 166 11.16 19.87 -7.45
N CYS A 167 10.47 18.73 -7.66
CA CYS A 167 9.97 17.92 -6.54
C CYS A 167 11.15 17.28 -5.80
N ILE A 168 11.98 16.56 -6.55
CA ILE A 168 13.11 15.80 -6.06
C ILE A 168 14.25 15.99 -7.07
N ASP A 169 15.39 16.45 -6.57
CA ASP A 169 16.61 16.66 -7.34
C ASP A 169 17.68 15.63 -6.92
N LEU A 170 18.40 15.09 -7.90
CA LEU A 170 19.47 14.13 -7.71
C LEU A 170 20.73 14.65 -8.40
N ASP A 171 21.63 15.18 -7.57
CA ASP A 171 22.86 15.81 -8.00
C ASP A 171 24.09 14.93 -7.70
N GLY A 172 24.89 14.64 -8.73
CA GLY A 172 26.09 13.81 -8.63
C GLY A 172 25.83 12.30 -8.50
N PRO A 173 26.83 11.52 -8.02
CA PRO A 173 26.69 10.06 -7.90
C PRO A 173 25.66 9.60 -6.86
N THR A 174 24.41 9.45 -7.30
CA THR A 174 23.25 9.11 -6.47
C THR A 174 22.72 7.70 -6.76
N GLY A 175 21.83 7.18 -5.91
CA GLY A 175 21.16 5.90 -6.14
C GLY A 175 20.32 5.46 -4.95
N GLY A 176 19.12 4.94 -5.17
CA GLY A 176 18.24 4.57 -4.08
C GLY A 176 16.80 4.44 -4.55
N TYR A 177 15.88 4.60 -3.60
CA TYR A 177 14.46 4.38 -3.80
C TYR A 177 13.69 5.68 -3.69
N ILE A 178 12.99 6.06 -4.76
CA ILE A 178 12.04 7.16 -4.83
C ILE A 178 10.67 6.52 -5.04
N GLU A 179 9.94 6.31 -3.95
CA GLU A 179 8.77 5.44 -3.94
C GLU A 179 7.50 6.07 -3.39
N ASP A 180 6.39 5.86 -4.09
CA ASP A 180 5.05 6.24 -3.64
C ASP A 180 4.90 7.73 -3.26
N ASN A 181 5.75 8.59 -3.80
CA ASN A 181 5.67 10.02 -3.57
C ASN A 181 4.59 10.63 -4.47
N THR A 182 4.00 11.72 -4.02
CA THR A 182 3.07 12.52 -4.82
C THR A 182 3.65 13.91 -5.01
N CYS A 183 3.89 14.28 -6.28
CA CYS A 183 4.39 15.58 -6.71
C CYS A 183 3.31 16.29 -7.51
N ILE A 184 2.92 17.50 -7.07
CA ILE A 184 1.85 18.27 -7.70
C ILE A 184 2.32 19.71 -7.98
N ASP A 185 2.15 20.14 -9.23
CA ASP A 185 2.34 21.53 -9.66
C ASP A 185 3.72 22.11 -9.25
N THR A 186 4.80 21.38 -9.55
CA THR A 186 6.17 21.88 -9.40
C THR A 186 6.45 22.98 -10.42
N SER A 187 7.37 23.90 -10.10
CA SER A 187 7.66 25.01 -11.00
C SER A 187 8.69 24.68 -12.08
N ASP A 188 9.37 23.55 -11.93
CA ASP A 188 10.29 22.97 -12.90
C ASP A 188 9.90 21.48 -13.11
N ASP A 189 10.81 20.52 -12.91
CA ASP A 189 10.56 19.09 -13.09
C ASP A 189 9.81 18.46 -11.90
N GLY A 190 9.26 17.28 -12.14
CA GLY A 190 8.91 16.37 -11.07
C GLY A 190 10.18 15.82 -10.42
N ILE A 191 10.86 14.90 -11.11
CA ILE A 191 12.14 14.36 -10.65
C ILE A 191 13.21 14.77 -11.67
N GLU A 192 14.19 15.57 -11.25
CA GLU A 192 15.40 15.82 -12.02
C GLU A 192 16.47 14.82 -11.58
N ALA A 193 17.00 14.02 -12.50
CA ALA A 193 18.05 13.05 -12.22
C ALA A 193 19.26 13.27 -13.12
N ARG A 194 20.30 13.84 -12.52
CA ARG A 194 21.55 14.15 -13.21
C ARG A 194 22.50 12.97 -13.11
N LEU A 195 22.69 12.26 -14.21
CA LEU A 195 23.53 11.09 -14.34
C LEU A 195 24.99 11.50 -14.53
N PHE A 196 25.57 12.17 -13.52
CA PHE A 196 26.94 12.65 -13.59
C PHE A 196 27.93 11.51 -13.92
N ASN A 197 28.93 11.84 -14.75
CA ASN A 197 30.07 10.96 -15.06
C ASN A 197 30.56 10.21 -13.80
N TYR A 198 30.33 8.91 -13.77
CA TYR A 198 30.60 8.08 -12.61
C TYR A 198 31.10 6.70 -13.05
N ALA A 199 32.27 6.32 -12.55
CA ALA A 199 32.84 4.99 -12.73
C ALA A 199 33.08 4.36 -11.34
N GLY A 200 32.37 3.27 -11.04
CA GLY A 200 32.36 2.68 -9.71
C GLY A 200 31.39 1.51 -9.58
N PRO A 201 31.04 1.12 -8.34
CA PRO A 201 29.94 0.18 -8.11
C PRO A 201 28.64 0.68 -8.75
N MET A 202 27.95 -0.20 -9.47
CA MET A 202 26.68 0.14 -10.14
C MET A 202 25.71 0.82 -9.19
N ARG A 203 25.23 2.00 -9.56
CA ARG A 203 24.19 2.72 -8.83
C ARG A 203 22.83 2.40 -9.45
N HIS A 204 21.83 2.18 -8.60
CA HIS A 204 20.48 1.87 -9.01
C HIS A 204 19.56 3.00 -8.59
N ILE A 205 18.83 3.59 -9.52
CA ILE A 205 17.80 4.59 -9.25
C ILE A 205 16.45 3.92 -9.49
N TYR A 206 15.68 3.72 -8.42
CA TYR A 206 14.33 3.16 -8.50
C TYR A 206 13.32 4.29 -8.30
N ILE A 207 12.51 4.57 -9.32
CA ILE A 207 11.40 5.51 -9.31
C ILE A 207 10.14 4.67 -9.45
N ARG A 208 9.48 4.35 -8.33
CA ARG A 208 8.35 3.41 -8.32
C ARG A 208 7.10 3.94 -7.64
N GLY A 209 5.92 3.71 -8.22
CA GLY A 209 4.66 4.00 -7.54
C GLY A 209 4.34 5.49 -7.35
N ASN A 210 5.16 6.39 -7.92
CA ASN A 210 4.98 7.82 -7.74
C ASN A 210 3.81 8.35 -8.58
N LYS A 211 3.22 9.43 -8.11
CA LYS A 211 2.23 10.22 -8.87
C LYS A 211 2.80 11.62 -9.08
N ILE A 212 3.18 11.94 -10.31
CA ILE A 212 3.74 13.23 -10.68
C ILE A 212 2.77 13.88 -11.64
N THR A 213 2.20 15.02 -11.24
CA THR A 213 1.21 15.72 -12.04
C THR A 213 1.42 17.22 -12.11
N GLY A 214 1.29 17.79 -13.30
CA GLY A 214 1.30 19.24 -13.48
C GLY A 214 2.68 19.90 -13.32
N ALA A 215 3.77 19.15 -13.48
CA ALA A 215 5.11 19.75 -13.55
C ALA A 215 5.17 20.76 -14.70
N ARG A 216 5.91 21.85 -14.52
CA ARG A 216 6.03 22.91 -15.53
C ARG A 216 7.10 22.62 -16.58
N GLU A 217 7.95 21.65 -16.33
CA GLU A 217 8.79 21.01 -17.33
C GLU A 217 8.42 19.52 -17.44
N ASP A 218 9.33 18.59 -17.21
CA ASP A 218 9.13 17.15 -17.33
C ASP A 218 8.54 16.55 -16.05
N ALA A 219 7.83 15.43 -16.14
CA ALA A 219 7.53 14.66 -14.93
C ALA A 219 8.80 13.98 -14.39
N ILE A 220 9.65 13.44 -15.27
CA ILE A 220 10.97 12.91 -14.92
C ILE A 220 11.94 13.38 -16.01
N GLN A 221 13.01 14.06 -15.63
CA GLN A 221 14.10 14.40 -16.53
C GLN A 221 15.34 13.57 -16.16
N LEU A 222 15.88 12.85 -17.14
CA LEU A 222 17.16 12.15 -17.03
C LEU A 222 18.21 12.91 -17.83
N ILE A 223 19.30 13.32 -17.18
CA ILE A 223 20.32 14.15 -17.81
C ILE A 223 21.66 13.41 -17.78
N ASP A 224 22.06 12.86 -18.92
CA ASP A 224 23.38 12.24 -19.11
C ASP A 224 24.47 13.27 -19.40
N TYR A 225 25.71 12.88 -19.17
CA TYR A 225 26.91 13.66 -19.43
C TYR A 225 27.80 12.97 -20.46
N ASP A 226 28.83 13.68 -20.93
CA ASP A 226 29.64 13.24 -22.09
C ASP A 226 30.35 11.87 -21.93
N GLN A 227 30.38 11.27 -20.74
CA GLN A 227 31.05 9.99 -20.49
C GLN A 227 30.07 8.95 -19.93
N PRO A 228 30.22 7.68 -20.32
CA PRO A 228 29.39 6.61 -19.76
C PRO A 228 29.48 6.59 -18.24
N SER A 229 28.35 6.28 -17.62
CA SER A 229 28.21 6.25 -16.18
C SER A 229 27.62 4.92 -15.70
N ASP A 230 28.08 4.43 -14.54
CA ASP A 230 27.67 3.15 -13.98
C ASP A 230 26.32 3.28 -13.24
N TYR A 231 25.24 3.60 -13.98
CA TYR A 231 23.85 3.61 -13.47
C TYR A 231 22.94 2.59 -14.17
N THR A 232 21.93 2.15 -13.42
CA THR A 232 20.68 1.63 -13.98
C THR A 232 19.51 2.40 -13.40
N ILE A 233 18.53 2.70 -14.26
CA ILE A 233 17.35 3.49 -13.92
C ILE A 233 16.12 2.62 -14.12
N HIS A 234 15.27 2.55 -13.10
CA HIS A 234 14.06 1.73 -13.07
C HIS A 234 12.87 2.63 -12.77
N ILE A 235 12.03 2.87 -13.77
CA ILE A 235 10.84 3.71 -13.70
C ILE A 235 9.63 2.81 -13.80
N GLU A 236 8.96 2.55 -12.68
CA GLU A 236 7.95 1.50 -12.61
C GLU A 236 6.65 1.94 -11.93
N ARG A 237 5.49 1.57 -12.50
CA ARG A 237 4.20 1.78 -11.83
C ARG A 237 3.95 3.23 -11.40
N ASN A 238 4.46 4.19 -12.16
CA ASN A 238 4.22 5.62 -11.91
C ASN A 238 3.01 6.13 -12.72
N VAL A 239 2.40 7.21 -12.23
CA VAL A 239 1.54 8.08 -13.02
C VAL A 239 2.31 9.35 -13.32
N LEU A 240 2.55 9.62 -14.60
CA LEU A 240 3.30 10.79 -15.10
C LEU A 240 2.34 11.58 -16.00
N ALA A 241 1.70 12.61 -15.45
CA ALA A 241 0.54 13.19 -16.11
C ALA A 241 0.49 14.71 -16.14
N ASN A 242 0.05 15.24 -17.28
CA ASN A 242 -0.21 16.66 -17.48
C ASN A 242 1.00 17.57 -17.18
N SER A 243 2.23 17.07 -17.31
CA SER A 243 3.43 17.90 -17.32
C SER A 243 3.46 18.76 -18.57
N ALA A 244 3.99 19.97 -18.47
CA ALA A 244 3.99 20.88 -19.60
C ALA A 244 4.94 20.40 -20.72
N PHE A 245 6.00 19.65 -20.37
CA PHE A 245 6.95 19.06 -21.31
C PHE A 245 6.77 17.53 -21.40
N ALA A 246 7.80 16.72 -21.20
CA ALA A 246 7.74 15.28 -21.35
C ALA A 246 7.22 14.58 -20.08
N GLY A 247 6.62 13.38 -20.25
CA GLY A 247 6.43 12.46 -19.13
C GLY A 247 7.77 11.93 -18.64
N ILE A 248 8.63 11.54 -19.58
CA ILE A 248 10.04 11.19 -19.33
C ILE A 248 10.88 11.88 -20.41
N GLY A 249 11.61 12.92 -20.00
CA GLY A 249 12.57 13.66 -20.82
C GLY A 249 13.97 13.06 -20.68
N ILE A 250 14.67 12.79 -21.78
CA ILE A 250 16.07 12.33 -21.72
C ILE A 250 16.97 13.26 -22.51
N MET A 251 17.95 13.81 -21.80
CA MET A 251 18.91 14.80 -22.25
C MET A 251 20.35 14.27 -22.15
N ASP A 252 21.26 14.83 -22.94
CA ASP A 252 22.69 14.56 -22.88
C ASP A 252 23.51 15.85 -22.69
N GLY A 253 24.83 15.69 -22.52
CA GLY A 253 25.77 16.80 -22.41
C GLY A 253 25.57 17.68 -21.16
N GLY A 254 24.87 17.17 -20.14
CA GLY A 254 24.50 17.95 -18.95
C GLY A 254 23.49 19.06 -19.24
N ASN A 255 22.72 18.97 -20.33
CA ASN A 255 21.71 19.95 -20.67
C ASN A 255 20.44 19.75 -19.82
N THR A 256 20.16 20.71 -18.96
CA THR A 256 18.97 20.73 -18.08
C THR A 256 17.74 21.36 -18.76
N ILE A 257 17.85 21.76 -20.04
CA ILE A 257 16.74 22.39 -20.77
C ILE A 257 16.21 21.39 -21.77
N GLU A 258 15.00 20.88 -21.52
CA GLU A 258 14.31 19.98 -22.43
C GLU A 258 14.10 20.65 -23.80
N ASP A 259 14.64 20.01 -24.83
CA ASP A 259 14.57 20.45 -26.23
C ASP A 259 13.85 19.42 -27.13
N TYR A 260 13.35 18.36 -26.51
CA TYR A 260 12.70 17.18 -27.08
C TYR A 260 13.58 16.45 -28.09
N SER A 261 14.90 16.64 -28.08
CA SER A 261 15.81 15.96 -29.00
C SER A 261 15.75 14.44 -28.81
N GLY A 262 15.52 13.98 -27.58
CA GLY A 262 15.49 12.57 -27.21
C GLY A 262 16.88 11.97 -27.34
N ALA A 263 17.70 12.19 -26.31
CA ALA A 263 19.09 11.76 -26.30
C ALA A 263 19.23 10.23 -26.26
N SER A 264 20.32 9.72 -26.82
CA SER A 264 20.56 8.28 -26.88
C SER A 264 20.86 7.67 -25.51
N ILE A 265 21.79 8.25 -24.75
CA ILE A 265 22.33 7.78 -23.45
C ILE A 265 22.71 6.27 -23.37
N PRO A 266 23.95 5.92 -22.98
CA PRO A 266 24.35 4.51 -22.88
C PRO A 266 23.78 3.78 -21.66
N GLU A 267 23.33 4.51 -20.63
CA GLU A 267 22.80 3.97 -19.38
C GLU A 267 21.54 3.14 -19.62
N ARG A 268 21.37 2.09 -18.81
CA ARG A 268 20.20 1.23 -18.93
C ARG A 268 19.00 1.87 -18.26
N VAL A 269 17.93 2.06 -19.01
CA VAL A 269 16.65 2.59 -18.50
C VAL A 269 15.55 1.55 -18.68
N GLN A 270 14.82 1.25 -17.62
CA GLN A 270 13.66 0.34 -17.64
C GLN A 270 12.42 1.17 -17.33
N VAL A 271 11.43 1.16 -18.23
CA VAL A 271 10.17 1.89 -18.09
C VAL A 271 9.05 0.86 -18.11
N VAL A 272 8.59 0.42 -16.94
CA VAL A 272 7.68 -0.74 -16.81
C VAL A 272 6.37 -0.37 -16.14
N ASN A 273 5.24 -0.74 -16.74
CA ASN A 273 3.91 -0.57 -16.12
C ASN A 273 3.61 0.88 -15.70
N ASN A 274 4.00 1.90 -16.46
CA ASN A 274 3.68 3.31 -16.14
C ASN A 274 2.45 3.78 -16.91
N THR A 275 1.70 4.74 -16.32
CA THR A 275 0.66 5.49 -17.03
C THR A 275 1.17 6.90 -17.32
N ILE A 276 1.47 7.18 -18.59
CA ILE A 276 2.05 8.43 -19.09
C ILE A 276 1.01 9.14 -19.94
N VAL A 277 0.44 10.23 -19.43
CA VAL A 277 -0.79 10.78 -20.00
C VAL A 277 -0.91 12.30 -19.97
N GLY A 278 -1.31 12.90 -21.10
CA GLY A 278 -1.64 14.33 -21.13
C GLY A 278 -0.44 15.28 -21.09
N ASN A 279 0.79 14.77 -21.22
CA ASN A 279 2.00 15.59 -21.30
C ASN A 279 2.16 16.17 -22.72
N ASN A 280 3.17 17.00 -22.98
CA ASN A 280 3.50 17.38 -24.34
C ASN A 280 4.09 16.21 -25.14
N TYR A 281 5.06 15.52 -24.55
CA TYR A 281 5.65 14.28 -25.05
C TYR A 281 5.47 13.17 -24.01
N GLY A 282 5.28 11.92 -24.41
CA GLY A 282 5.28 10.81 -23.45
C GLY A 282 6.70 10.47 -23.00
N ILE A 283 7.53 9.94 -23.91
CA ILE A 283 8.95 9.63 -23.67
C ILE A 283 9.80 10.20 -24.82
N THR A 284 10.91 10.88 -24.50
CA THR A 284 11.92 11.36 -25.47
C THR A 284 13.27 10.70 -25.18
N GLY A 285 13.83 9.94 -26.13
CA GLY A 285 15.18 9.37 -26.04
C GLY A 285 15.30 7.96 -25.46
N GLY A 286 16.53 7.45 -25.40
CA GLY A 286 16.92 6.17 -24.81
C GLY A 286 17.22 5.05 -25.81
N ASP A 287 18.48 4.93 -26.22
CA ASP A 287 19.04 3.86 -27.06
C ASP A 287 19.22 2.54 -26.30
N ASN A 288 19.31 2.57 -24.97
CA ASN A 288 19.39 1.39 -24.10
C ASN A 288 18.19 1.32 -23.14
N LEU A 289 17.03 1.78 -23.62
CA LEU A 289 15.78 1.81 -22.88
C LEU A 289 14.90 0.59 -23.19
N ALA A 290 14.23 0.05 -22.19
CA ALA A 290 13.16 -0.93 -22.38
C ALA A 290 11.83 -0.39 -21.83
N ALA A 291 10.87 -0.11 -22.73
CA ALA A 291 9.52 0.31 -22.38
C ALA A 291 8.56 -0.87 -22.50
N VAL A 292 8.05 -1.38 -21.39
CA VAL A 292 7.17 -2.56 -21.32
C VAL A 292 5.94 -2.32 -20.47
N ASN A 293 4.78 -2.81 -20.90
CA ASN A 293 3.51 -2.73 -20.17
C ASN A 293 3.01 -1.30 -19.89
N ASN A 294 3.41 -0.26 -20.64
CA ASN A 294 3.00 1.11 -20.34
C ASN A 294 1.70 1.53 -21.06
N ILE A 295 0.98 2.48 -20.47
CA ILE A 295 -0.03 3.29 -21.18
C ILE A 295 0.61 4.64 -21.53
N VAL A 296 0.63 4.98 -22.82
CA VAL A 296 1.11 6.27 -23.33
C VAL A 296 0.00 6.92 -24.14
N SER A 297 -0.74 7.84 -23.52
CA SER A 297 -1.98 8.36 -24.10
C SER A 297 -2.17 9.86 -23.97
N SER A 298 -2.94 10.45 -24.89
CA SER A 298 -3.34 11.86 -24.84
C SER A 298 -2.20 12.87 -24.75
N ASN A 299 -0.96 12.50 -25.09
CA ASN A 299 0.16 13.43 -25.10
C ASN A 299 0.04 14.37 -26.31
N THR A 300 0.12 15.68 -26.09
CA THR A 300 -0.38 16.68 -27.05
C THR A 300 0.40 16.70 -28.36
N THR A 301 1.70 16.43 -28.31
CA THR A 301 2.55 16.39 -29.51
C THR A 301 2.90 14.96 -29.90
N MET A 302 3.44 14.16 -28.98
CA MET A 302 3.92 12.82 -29.31
C MET A 302 3.86 11.84 -28.14
N GLY A 303 3.60 10.55 -28.42
CA GLY A 303 3.70 9.49 -27.42
C GLY A 303 5.16 9.11 -27.14
N MET A 304 5.91 8.68 -28.15
CA MET A 304 7.35 8.38 -28.01
C MET A 304 8.20 8.94 -29.15
N LYS A 305 9.40 9.42 -28.84
CA LYS A 305 10.35 9.94 -29.83
C LYS A 305 11.75 9.42 -29.54
N ASN A 306 12.44 8.91 -30.57
CA ASN A 306 13.85 8.51 -30.49
C ASN A 306 14.14 7.50 -29.35
N VAL A 307 13.17 6.63 -29.03
CA VAL A 307 13.41 5.44 -28.22
C VAL A 307 13.89 4.35 -29.19
N ASP A 308 15.13 4.47 -29.68
CA ASP A 308 15.68 3.67 -30.77
C ASP A 308 17.00 2.96 -30.38
N GLY A 309 17.99 2.87 -31.27
CA GLY A 309 19.21 2.10 -31.01
C GLY A 309 18.96 0.65 -30.59
N GLY A 310 19.50 0.26 -29.43
CA GLY A 310 19.34 -1.05 -28.80
C GLY A 310 18.12 -1.20 -27.89
N SER A 311 17.19 -0.24 -27.92
CA SER A 311 15.98 -0.23 -27.09
C SER A 311 14.96 -1.30 -27.48
N ALA A 312 14.02 -1.55 -26.59
CA ALA A 312 12.84 -2.38 -26.84
C ALA A 312 11.57 -1.67 -26.38
N VAL A 313 10.58 -1.55 -27.26
CA VAL A 313 9.26 -0.99 -26.93
C VAL A 313 8.19 -2.03 -27.26
N SER A 314 7.74 -2.78 -26.26
CA SER A 314 6.83 -3.93 -26.42
C SER A 314 5.72 -3.95 -25.38
N TYR A 315 4.56 -4.50 -25.72
CA TYR A 315 3.39 -4.53 -24.82
C TYR A 315 3.04 -3.13 -24.28
N ASN A 316 2.94 -2.13 -25.14
CA ASN A 316 2.51 -0.78 -24.72
C ASN A 316 1.18 -0.43 -25.38
N LEU A 317 0.45 0.50 -24.78
CA LEU A 317 -0.75 1.10 -25.36
C LEU A 317 -0.47 2.53 -25.81
N PHE A 318 -0.81 2.85 -27.05
CA PHE A 318 -0.81 4.21 -27.58
C PHE A 318 -2.23 4.65 -27.96
N TYR A 319 -2.64 5.83 -27.51
CA TYR A 319 -3.93 6.37 -27.91
C TYR A 319 -4.05 7.87 -27.73
N GLY A 320 -4.65 8.55 -28.71
CA GLY A 320 -5.00 9.97 -28.57
C GLY A 320 -3.80 10.92 -28.48
N ASN A 321 -2.58 10.43 -28.74
CA ASN A 321 -1.41 11.27 -28.85
C ASN A 321 -1.46 12.08 -30.16
N GLY A 322 -0.76 13.22 -30.23
CA GLY A 322 -0.62 13.95 -31.49
C GLY A 322 -0.01 13.08 -32.59
N THR A 323 1.08 12.38 -32.27
CA THR A 323 1.64 11.25 -33.03
C THR A 323 2.02 10.16 -32.04
N ASP A 324 1.62 8.91 -32.23
CA ASP A 324 1.89 7.87 -31.23
C ASP A 324 3.38 7.64 -31.02
N TYR A 325 4.17 7.58 -32.10
CA TYR A 325 5.61 7.50 -32.00
C TYR A 325 6.33 7.96 -33.28
N THR A 326 7.59 8.38 -33.15
CA THR A 326 8.53 8.54 -34.28
C THR A 326 9.91 8.00 -33.92
N SER A 327 10.60 7.42 -34.91
CA SER A 327 11.95 6.87 -34.74
C SER A 327 12.09 6.07 -33.44
N SER A 328 11.18 5.13 -33.19
CA SER A 328 11.16 4.34 -31.95
C SER A 328 10.98 2.87 -32.29
N ASN A 329 11.62 1.98 -31.54
CA ASN A 329 11.65 0.53 -31.74
C ASN A 329 10.34 -0.16 -31.29
N VAL A 330 9.20 0.35 -31.74
CA VAL A 330 7.86 -0.16 -31.39
C VAL A 330 7.60 -1.52 -32.02
N ASP A 331 7.39 -2.52 -31.17
CA ASP A 331 6.95 -3.86 -31.55
C ASP A 331 5.44 -3.86 -31.82
N LEU A 332 5.06 -3.59 -33.07
CA LEU A 332 3.67 -3.48 -33.50
C LEU A 332 2.76 -4.67 -33.10
N PRO A 333 3.19 -5.96 -33.19
CA PRO A 333 2.37 -7.10 -32.79
C PRO A 333 1.91 -7.12 -31.33
N THR A 334 2.71 -6.56 -30.42
CA THR A 334 2.38 -6.54 -28.98
C THR A 334 1.76 -5.20 -28.56
N THR A 335 1.69 -4.23 -29.46
CA THR A 335 1.23 -2.87 -29.16
C THR A 335 -0.27 -2.71 -29.36
N VAL A 336 -0.93 -2.04 -28.40
CA VAL A 336 -2.37 -1.73 -28.44
C VAL A 336 -2.58 -0.28 -28.92
N PHE A 337 -3.46 -0.08 -29.90
CA PHE A 337 -3.81 1.25 -30.44
C PHE A 337 -5.29 1.60 -30.21
N GLN A 338 -5.74 1.56 -28.96
CA GLN A 338 -7.14 1.77 -28.58
C GLN A 338 -7.25 2.59 -27.30
N ASP A 339 -8.41 3.23 -27.09
CA ASP A 339 -8.68 4.07 -25.92
C ASP A 339 -8.48 3.28 -24.63
N PRO A 340 -7.57 3.68 -23.73
CA PRO A 340 -7.33 2.97 -22.48
C PRO A 340 -8.48 3.11 -21.48
N LEU A 341 -9.51 3.93 -21.75
CA LEU A 341 -10.67 4.13 -20.89
C LEU A 341 -10.27 4.43 -19.44
N LEU A 342 -9.26 5.30 -19.28
CA LEU A 342 -8.77 5.71 -17.97
C LEU A 342 -9.83 6.53 -17.23
N ASP A 343 -10.00 6.28 -15.94
CA ASP A 343 -10.77 7.15 -15.05
C ASP A 343 -9.97 8.40 -14.61
N LEU A 344 -10.56 9.22 -13.73
CA LEU A 344 -9.91 10.43 -13.21
C LEU A 344 -8.70 10.14 -12.30
N ASN A 345 -8.53 8.89 -11.86
CA ASN A 345 -7.39 8.44 -11.08
C ASN A 345 -6.35 7.73 -11.96
N TYR A 346 -6.54 7.74 -13.28
CA TYR A 346 -5.67 7.09 -14.26
C TYR A 346 -5.69 5.55 -14.18
N MET A 347 -6.78 4.98 -13.64
CA MET A 347 -7.01 3.54 -13.60
C MET A 347 -7.77 3.08 -14.86
N PRO A 348 -7.37 1.98 -15.50
CA PRO A 348 -8.17 1.35 -16.55
C PRO A 348 -9.56 0.95 -16.04
N GLY A 349 -10.61 1.35 -16.75
CA GLY A 349 -11.98 0.97 -16.42
C GLY A 349 -12.39 -0.41 -16.95
N ALA A 350 -13.61 -0.83 -16.57
CA ALA A 350 -14.22 -2.06 -17.09
C ALA A 350 -14.27 -2.05 -18.63
N GLY A 351 -13.74 -3.11 -19.25
CA GLY A 351 -13.69 -3.23 -20.72
C GLY A 351 -12.60 -2.39 -21.39
N SER A 352 -11.68 -1.82 -20.60
CA SER A 352 -10.50 -1.17 -21.15
C SER A 352 -9.65 -2.16 -21.97
N PRO A 353 -9.16 -1.77 -23.16
CA PRO A 353 -8.15 -2.50 -23.94
C PRO A 353 -6.80 -2.63 -23.24
N ALA A 354 -6.56 -1.91 -22.15
CA ALA A 354 -5.37 -2.07 -21.33
C ALA A 354 -5.44 -3.32 -20.43
N VAL A 355 -6.65 -3.82 -20.14
CA VAL A 355 -6.86 -4.95 -19.24
C VAL A 355 -6.41 -6.25 -19.90
N ASP A 356 -5.65 -7.07 -19.17
CA ASP A 356 -5.09 -8.35 -19.62
C ASP A 356 -4.21 -8.25 -20.89
N ALA A 357 -3.67 -7.05 -21.18
CA ALA A 357 -2.97 -6.77 -22.44
C ALA A 357 -1.43 -6.70 -22.30
N GLY A 358 -0.91 -6.74 -21.08
CA GLY A 358 0.53 -6.76 -20.79
C GLY A 358 1.15 -8.15 -20.83
N THR A 359 2.41 -8.22 -20.41
CA THR A 359 3.16 -9.46 -20.22
C THR A 359 3.63 -9.62 -18.78
N ALA A 360 3.52 -10.83 -18.24
CA ALA A 360 4.03 -11.19 -16.91
C ALA A 360 5.55 -11.44 -16.88
N SER A 361 6.18 -11.62 -18.05
CA SER A 361 7.62 -11.79 -18.15
C SER A 361 8.19 -11.11 -19.38
N PHE A 362 9.32 -10.44 -19.20
CA PHE A 362 10.07 -9.82 -20.29
C PHE A 362 11.57 -9.84 -19.98
N ILE A 363 12.36 -10.27 -20.97
CA ILE A 363 13.82 -10.30 -20.87
C ILE A 363 14.38 -9.26 -21.85
N PHE A 364 15.18 -8.33 -21.32
CA PHE A 364 15.88 -7.33 -22.09
C PHE A 364 17.39 -7.50 -21.88
N ASN A 365 18.15 -7.66 -22.97
CA ASN A 365 19.61 -7.83 -22.94
C ASN A 365 20.12 -8.91 -21.95
N GLY A 366 19.35 -10.00 -21.79
CA GLY A 366 19.68 -11.13 -20.92
C GLY A 366 19.26 -10.97 -19.45
N GLU A 367 18.68 -9.82 -19.08
CA GLU A 367 18.14 -9.54 -17.76
C GLU A 367 16.61 -9.63 -17.79
N THR A 368 16.01 -10.21 -16.75
CA THR A 368 14.55 -10.22 -16.61
C THR A 368 14.10 -8.91 -15.97
N ILE A 369 13.41 -8.08 -16.74
CA ILE A 369 12.96 -6.73 -16.31
C ILE A 369 11.46 -6.68 -15.98
N VAL A 370 10.72 -7.72 -16.39
CA VAL A 370 9.37 -7.98 -15.89
C VAL A 370 9.34 -9.42 -15.42
N ASN A 371 8.93 -9.63 -14.16
CA ASN A 371 8.82 -10.94 -13.53
C ASN A 371 7.65 -10.94 -12.54
N LEU A 372 6.43 -10.87 -13.08
CA LEU A 372 5.21 -10.82 -12.28
C LEU A 372 4.66 -12.24 -12.09
N GLY A 373 4.49 -12.64 -10.84
CA GLY A 373 3.79 -13.87 -10.47
C GLY A 373 2.27 -13.76 -10.73
N PRO A 374 1.57 -14.89 -10.90
CA PRO A 374 0.13 -14.92 -11.20
C PRO A 374 -0.80 -14.33 -10.12
N PHE A 375 -0.25 -13.88 -8.99
CA PHE A 375 -1.00 -13.18 -7.92
C PHE A 375 -0.67 -11.69 -7.83
N GLU A 376 0.26 -11.19 -8.65
CA GLU A 376 0.63 -9.77 -8.73
C GLU A 376 -0.22 -9.00 -9.76
N TYR A 377 -1.07 -9.71 -10.49
CA TYR A 377 -2.02 -9.18 -11.46
C TYR A 377 -3.34 -9.96 -11.42
N ALA A 378 -4.41 -9.35 -11.93
CA ALA A 378 -5.70 -10.01 -12.04
C ALA A 378 -5.87 -10.56 -13.47
N GLY A 379 -6.74 -11.55 -13.63
CA GLY A 379 -7.06 -12.06 -14.97
C GLY A 379 -5.99 -12.96 -15.60
N ALA A 380 -5.86 -12.88 -16.92
CA ALA A 380 -5.03 -13.72 -17.76
C ALA A 380 -3.60 -13.19 -17.94
N ALA A 381 -3.39 -11.87 -17.82
CA ALA A 381 -2.09 -11.22 -17.92
C ALA A 381 -2.12 -9.89 -17.16
N PRO A 382 -0.95 -9.30 -16.82
CA PRO A 382 -0.92 -7.97 -16.22
C PRO A 382 -1.59 -6.94 -17.11
N ASP A 383 -2.24 -5.97 -16.49
CA ASP A 383 -2.75 -4.82 -17.20
C ASP A 383 -1.62 -3.91 -17.66
N LEU A 384 -1.88 -3.19 -18.75
CA LEU A 384 -1.03 -2.09 -19.17
C LEU A 384 -1.25 -0.89 -18.24
N GLY A 385 -0.16 -0.17 -17.94
CA GLY A 385 -0.17 1.00 -17.08
C GLY A 385 0.11 0.69 -15.61
N ARG A 386 -0.04 1.72 -14.77
CA ARG A 386 0.26 1.66 -13.33
C ARG A 386 -0.61 0.69 -12.57
N TYR A 387 -1.91 0.76 -12.83
CA TYR A 387 -2.93 0.13 -11.99
C TYR A 387 -3.48 -1.11 -12.66
N GLU A 388 -3.65 -2.12 -11.83
CA GLU A 388 -4.27 -3.37 -12.20
C GLU A 388 -5.78 -3.31 -11.92
N TYR A 389 -6.59 -3.40 -12.97
CA TYR A 389 -8.03 -3.47 -12.89
C TYR A 389 -8.49 -4.77 -12.23
N GLY A 390 -9.33 -4.65 -11.21
CA GLY A 390 -9.87 -5.82 -10.49
C GLY A 390 -8.93 -6.39 -9.43
N LEU A 391 -7.68 -5.92 -9.34
CA LEU A 391 -6.84 -6.10 -8.16
C LEU A 391 -7.18 -4.97 -7.16
N VAL A 392 -7.59 -5.32 -5.94
CA VAL A 392 -7.88 -4.32 -4.92
C VAL A 392 -6.54 -3.70 -4.47
N THR A 393 -6.17 -2.57 -5.05
CA THR A 393 -5.14 -1.69 -4.51
C THR A 393 -5.83 -0.56 -3.77
N THR A 394 -5.60 -0.45 -2.46
CA THR A 394 -6.01 0.73 -1.68
C THR A 394 -5.25 1.96 -2.21
N PRO A 395 -5.93 3.06 -2.58
CA PRO A 395 -5.24 4.25 -3.08
C PRO A 395 -4.39 4.91 -1.98
N THR A 396 -3.15 5.26 -2.32
CA THR A 396 -2.24 6.04 -1.46
C THR A 396 -2.83 7.43 -1.21
N PRO A 397 -3.00 7.89 0.04
CA PRO A 397 -3.59 9.18 0.35
C PRO A 397 -2.65 10.32 -0.09
N THR A 398 -3.20 11.24 -0.87
CA THR A 398 -2.60 12.52 -1.22
C THR A 398 -3.11 13.58 -0.22
N PRO A 399 -2.31 14.12 0.72
CA PRO A 399 -2.79 15.08 1.70
C PRO A 399 -3.19 16.40 1.03
N THR A 400 -4.47 16.73 1.09
CA THR A 400 -5.02 17.91 0.40
C THR A 400 -4.85 19.17 1.26
N GLY A 401 -4.20 20.19 0.70
CA GLY A 401 -3.90 21.44 1.38
C GLY A 401 -5.08 22.39 1.68
N THR A 402 -5.01 22.96 2.89
CA THR A 402 -5.51 24.27 3.37
C THR A 402 -7.01 24.58 3.31
N THR A 403 -7.68 24.53 4.47
CA THR A 403 -8.64 25.58 4.90
C THR A 403 -8.47 25.84 6.42
N PRO A 404 -8.58 27.09 6.89
CA PRO A 404 -8.38 27.43 8.31
C PRO A 404 -9.63 27.10 9.13
N MET A 405 -9.46 26.36 10.23
CA MET A 405 -10.50 26.11 11.23
C MET A 405 -10.26 26.92 12.52
N PRO A 406 -11.32 27.19 13.30
CA PRO A 406 -11.31 28.13 14.41
C PRO A 406 -10.51 27.59 15.61
N THR A 407 -9.99 28.54 16.38
CA THR A 407 -9.17 28.32 17.57
C THR A 407 -9.87 27.43 18.61
N LEU A 408 -9.28 26.29 18.95
CA LEU A 408 -9.68 25.47 20.11
C LEU A 408 -8.68 25.65 21.26
N THR A 409 -9.23 25.77 22.46
CA THR A 409 -8.52 25.93 23.73
C THR A 409 -8.04 24.55 24.25
N PRO A 410 -6.90 24.47 24.97
CA PRO A 410 -6.26 23.19 25.29
C PRO A 410 -7.04 22.38 26.34
N THR A 411 -7.18 21.08 26.10
CA THR A 411 -7.72 20.08 27.05
C THR A 411 -6.61 19.05 27.35
N PRO A 412 -6.41 18.61 28.61
CA PRO A 412 -5.19 17.94 29.06
C PRO A 412 -5.09 16.45 28.68
N THR A 413 -3.84 15.97 28.61
CA THR A 413 -3.38 14.59 28.35
C THR A 413 -3.83 13.58 29.41
N PRO A 414 -4.28 12.37 29.01
CA PRO A 414 -4.23 11.17 29.85
C PRO A 414 -3.37 10.05 29.22
N GLY A 415 -2.40 9.53 29.98
CA GLY A 415 -1.71 8.27 29.68
C GLY A 415 -2.28 7.14 30.52
N GLY A 416 -3.01 6.21 29.89
CA GLY A 416 -3.51 4.99 30.54
C GLY A 416 -2.44 3.90 30.71
N PRO A 417 -2.70 2.86 31.54
CA PRO A 417 -1.79 1.74 31.76
C PRO A 417 -1.66 0.84 30.51
N THR A 418 -0.43 0.49 30.13
CA THR A 418 -0.12 -0.46 29.05
C THR A 418 0.09 -1.88 29.58
N THR A 419 -0.21 -2.88 28.75
CA THR A 419 -0.02 -4.32 28.99
C THR A 419 0.98 -4.87 27.98
N ILE A 420 1.94 -5.68 28.41
CA ILE A 420 2.91 -6.36 27.55
C ILE A 420 2.62 -7.86 27.57
N ILE A 421 2.52 -8.46 26.39
CA ILE A 421 2.51 -9.92 26.23
C ILE A 421 3.75 -10.37 25.47
N THR A 422 4.22 -11.58 25.78
CA THR A 422 5.35 -12.21 25.11
C THR A 422 5.01 -13.67 24.83
N LYS A 423 5.12 -14.09 23.57
CA LYS A 423 4.78 -15.43 23.11
C LYS A 423 5.88 -16.00 22.24
N GLN A 424 6.31 -17.19 22.61
CA GLN A 424 7.28 -18.03 21.92
C GLN A 424 6.52 -19.00 21.01
N ILE A 425 7.08 -19.39 19.87
CA ILE A 425 6.57 -20.56 19.13
C ILE A 425 6.77 -21.81 20.00
N VAL A 426 5.71 -22.60 20.19
CA VAL A 426 5.69 -23.74 21.15
C VAL A 426 5.37 -25.09 20.51
N THR A 427 5.08 -25.12 19.22
CA THR A 427 4.76 -26.34 18.46
C THR A 427 5.37 -26.25 17.07
N GLY A 428 5.89 -27.35 16.54
CA GLY A 428 6.59 -27.38 15.26
C GLY A 428 5.79 -26.96 14.03
N SER A 429 4.49 -27.26 14.01
CA SER A 429 3.63 -26.80 12.90
C SER A 429 3.31 -25.30 12.93
N ASP A 430 3.78 -24.57 13.96
CA ASP A 430 3.58 -23.12 14.09
C ASP A 430 4.72 -22.31 13.46
N ASP A 431 5.77 -22.93 12.93
CA ASP A 431 6.73 -22.30 12.01
C ASP A 431 7.00 -23.21 10.81
N ALA A 432 7.20 -22.58 9.66
CA ALA A 432 7.33 -23.30 8.41
C ALA A 432 8.03 -22.47 7.35
N GLU A 433 8.56 -23.15 6.36
CA GLU A 433 9.11 -22.56 5.16
C GLU A 433 8.39 -23.10 3.94
N GLU A 434 8.23 -22.25 2.93
CA GLU A 434 7.66 -22.64 1.66
C GLU A 434 8.60 -22.26 0.54
N ASN A 435 8.97 -23.23 -0.29
CA ASN A 435 9.62 -22.94 -1.56
C ASN A 435 8.62 -22.27 -2.50
N VAL A 436 8.82 -20.98 -2.76
CA VAL A 436 7.87 -20.12 -3.50
C VAL A 436 7.59 -20.63 -4.92
N SER A 437 8.58 -21.25 -5.57
CA SER A 437 8.45 -21.73 -6.96
C SER A 437 7.66 -23.04 -7.10
N SER A 438 7.68 -23.88 -6.05
CA SER A 438 7.07 -25.22 -6.09
C SER A 438 5.92 -25.40 -5.10
N GLY A 439 5.73 -24.42 -4.20
CA GLY A 439 4.83 -24.50 -3.05
C GLY A 439 5.22 -25.59 -2.04
N SER A 440 6.39 -26.21 -2.13
CA SER A 440 6.77 -27.29 -1.21
C SER A 440 6.97 -26.75 0.20
N MET A 441 6.32 -27.38 1.19
CA MET A 441 6.35 -26.99 2.60
C MET A 441 7.43 -27.75 3.38
N SER A 442 8.23 -27.03 4.16
CA SER A 442 9.11 -27.56 5.21
C SER A 442 8.51 -27.20 6.56
N LEU A 443 7.96 -28.19 7.26
CA LEU A 443 7.37 -28.03 8.61
C LEU A 443 8.30 -28.52 9.73
N THR A 444 9.50 -28.99 9.37
CA THR A 444 10.41 -29.66 10.32
C THR A 444 11.86 -29.24 10.11
N SER A 445 12.08 -28.05 9.53
CA SER A 445 13.43 -27.50 9.36
C SER A 445 13.97 -27.10 10.73
N SER A 446 15.27 -27.28 10.97
CA SER A 446 15.90 -26.83 12.22
C SER A 446 15.97 -25.31 12.34
N ASP A 447 15.84 -24.64 11.21
CA ASP A 447 16.09 -23.25 10.96
C ASP A 447 14.99 -22.65 10.07
N LEU A 448 14.88 -21.32 10.10
CA LEU A 448 14.04 -20.53 9.21
C LEU A 448 14.95 -19.68 8.32
N GLU A 449 15.07 -20.08 7.07
CA GLU A 449 15.85 -19.39 6.04
C GLU A 449 15.00 -18.31 5.38
N PHE A 450 15.21 -17.07 5.77
CA PHE A 450 14.54 -15.97 5.12
C PHE A 450 15.07 -15.80 3.70
N THR A 451 14.14 -15.88 2.75
CA THR A 451 14.25 -15.53 1.32
C THR A 451 15.04 -16.49 0.44
N THR A 452 16.19 -17.03 0.87
CA THR A 452 16.92 -18.05 0.09
C THR A 452 17.47 -19.20 0.92
N ASP A 453 17.28 -20.42 0.40
CA ASP A 453 17.96 -21.66 0.84
C ASP A 453 18.65 -22.28 -0.39
N GLY A 454 19.96 -22.07 -0.50
CA GLY A 454 20.75 -22.49 -1.65
C GLY A 454 20.26 -21.88 -2.97
N THR A 455 19.55 -22.66 -3.80
CA THR A 455 18.97 -22.18 -5.07
C THR A 455 17.46 -21.96 -5.00
N LYS A 456 16.84 -22.12 -3.82
CA LYS A 456 15.40 -21.99 -3.62
C LYS A 456 15.09 -20.60 -3.08
N THR A 457 14.04 -19.97 -3.60
CA THR A 457 13.42 -18.80 -2.95
C THR A 457 12.40 -19.30 -1.94
N GLN A 458 12.47 -18.78 -0.71
CA GLN A 458 11.61 -19.20 0.39
C GLN A 458 10.72 -18.05 0.91
N ALA A 459 9.49 -18.42 1.29
CA ALA A 459 8.65 -17.62 2.17
C ALA A 459 8.60 -18.31 3.55
N VAL A 460 8.67 -17.52 4.63
CA VAL A 460 8.66 -18.04 6.01
C VAL A 460 7.34 -17.70 6.68
N GLY A 461 6.74 -18.68 7.35
CA GLY A 461 5.52 -18.54 8.12
C GLY A 461 5.80 -18.76 9.60
N MET A 462 5.23 -17.92 10.46
CA MET A 462 5.35 -18.04 11.92
C MET A 462 4.00 -17.79 12.58
N ARG A 463 3.59 -18.64 13.52
CA ARG A 463 2.30 -18.59 14.20
C ARG A 463 2.51 -18.48 15.71
N PHE A 464 1.92 -17.45 16.31
CA PHE A 464 1.96 -17.23 17.76
C PHE A 464 0.57 -17.45 18.34
N THR A 465 0.47 -18.28 19.37
CA THR A 465 -0.80 -18.69 19.99
C THR A 465 -1.06 -18.02 21.34
N ASP A 466 -2.29 -18.16 21.84
CA ASP A 466 -2.72 -17.70 23.16
C ASP A 466 -2.48 -16.19 23.37
N LEU A 467 -2.66 -15.37 22.33
CA LEU A 467 -2.43 -13.93 22.40
C LEU A 467 -3.56 -13.26 23.18
N SER A 468 -3.36 -13.05 24.47
CA SER A 468 -4.32 -12.40 25.38
C SER A 468 -4.44 -10.89 25.12
N ILE A 469 -4.73 -10.51 23.88
CA ILE A 469 -4.97 -9.14 23.41
C ILE A 469 -6.48 -9.02 23.18
N PRO A 470 -7.19 -8.12 23.90
CA PRO A 470 -8.59 -7.85 23.60
C PRO A 470 -8.80 -7.33 22.18
N GLN A 471 -9.94 -7.65 21.58
CA GLN A 471 -10.34 -7.09 20.30
C GLN A 471 -10.35 -5.57 20.31
N GLY A 472 -9.79 -4.96 19.27
CA GLY A 472 -9.68 -3.51 19.14
C GLY A 472 -8.78 -2.86 20.21
N ALA A 473 -7.99 -3.64 20.94
CA ALA A 473 -6.95 -3.09 21.79
C ALA A 473 -5.96 -2.29 20.93
N ILE A 474 -5.50 -1.19 21.50
CA ILE A 474 -4.59 -0.26 20.85
C ILE A 474 -3.18 -0.81 21.01
N ILE A 475 -2.59 -1.26 19.91
CA ILE A 475 -1.23 -1.80 19.85
C ILE A 475 -0.26 -0.63 19.80
N THR A 476 0.50 -0.43 20.89
CA THR A 476 1.46 0.67 20.99
C THR A 476 2.86 0.26 20.53
N ASN A 477 3.14 -1.04 20.45
CA ASN A 477 4.37 -1.60 19.86
C ASN A 477 4.20 -3.11 19.64
N ALA A 478 4.75 -3.65 18.55
CA ALA A 478 4.90 -5.09 18.36
C ALA A 478 6.24 -5.40 17.68
N VAL A 479 6.97 -6.41 18.16
CA VAL A 479 8.22 -6.87 17.53
C VAL A 479 8.35 -8.38 17.61
N ILE A 480 9.01 -8.99 16.62
CA ILE A 480 9.47 -10.37 16.70
C ILE A 480 10.97 -10.37 17.01
N GLU A 481 11.38 -11.11 18.03
CA GLU A 481 12.77 -11.38 18.36
C GLU A 481 13.18 -12.74 17.75
N PHE A 482 14.24 -12.71 16.94
CA PHE A 482 14.89 -13.89 16.36
C PHE A 482 16.19 -14.19 17.11
N THR A 483 16.57 -15.46 17.17
CA THR A 483 17.93 -15.88 17.50
C THR A 483 18.59 -16.36 16.22
N ALA A 484 19.73 -15.79 15.84
CA ALA A 484 20.44 -16.21 14.63
C ALA A 484 21.04 -17.61 14.80
N ASP A 485 20.72 -18.52 13.90
CA ASP A 485 21.30 -19.86 13.87
C ASP A 485 22.65 -19.85 13.12
N GLU A 486 22.68 -19.13 12.00
CA GLU A 486 23.86 -19.02 11.15
C GLU A 486 24.33 -17.57 10.98
N GLN A 487 25.54 -17.41 10.44
CA GLN A 487 26.07 -16.12 10.06
C GLN A 487 26.05 -15.96 8.54
N GLN A 488 25.32 -14.96 8.06
CA GLN A 488 25.30 -14.53 6.67
C GLN A 488 25.69 -13.07 6.55
N THR A 489 26.36 -12.73 5.44
CA THR A 489 26.84 -11.35 5.18
C THR A 489 26.14 -10.69 4.01
N ASP A 490 25.25 -11.39 3.32
CA ASP A 490 24.54 -10.86 2.15
C ASP A 490 23.59 -9.72 2.56
N ILE A 491 23.42 -8.74 1.68
CA ILE A 491 22.41 -7.69 1.89
C ILE A 491 21.04 -8.38 1.91
N THR A 492 20.21 -8.06 2.91
CA THR A 492 18.91 -8.70 3.11
C THR A 492 17.86 -7.66 3.42
N ASP A 493 16.73 -7.77 2.72
CA ASP A 493 15.55 -6.95 2.92
C ASP A 493 14.33 -7.86 3.09
N LEU A 494 13.61 -7.72 4.20
CA LEU A 494 12.44 -8.54 4.51
C LEU A 494 11.17 -7.69 4.58
N SER A 495 10.06 -8.24 4.13
CA SER A 495 8.72 -7.69 4.28
C SER A 495 7.88 -8.60 5.16
N PHE A 496 7.32 -8.02 6.22
CA PHE A 496 6.49 -8.71 7.20
C PHE A 496 5.03 -8.37 6.96
N TYR A 497 4.24 -9.40 6.72
CA TYR A 497 2.77 -9.36 6.70
C TYR A 497 2.25 -10.19 7.87
N ALA A 498 1.00 -9.99 8.26
CA ALA A 498 0.26 -11.00 9.01
C ALA A 498 -0.77 -11.68 8.12
N GLN A 499 -1.27 -12.85 8.52
CA GLN A 499 -2.45 -13.43 7.89
C GLN A 499 -3.68 -12.62 8.34
N ALA A 500 -4.48 -12.15 7.38
CA ALA A 500 -5.75 -11.48 7.63
C ALA A 500 -6.84 -12.47 8.05
N ALA A 501 -6.66 -13.10 9.21
CA ALA A 501 -7.56 -14.10 9.80
C ALA A 501 -7.74 -13.86 11.32
N ASP A 502 -8.91 -14.22 11.84
CA ASP A 502 -9.30 -13.96 13.22
C ASP A 502 -8.65 -14.93 14.24
N ASP A 503 -8.44 -16.17 13.81
CA ASP A 503 -7.69 -17.21 14.53
C ASP A 503 -7.15 -18.23 13.49
N PRO A 504 -5.97 -17.98 12.91
CA PRO A 504 -5.43 -18.82 11.85
C PRO A 504 -5.07 -20.21 12.38
N ALA A 505 -5.24 -21.23 11.54
CA ALA A 505 -4.78 -22.58 11.82
C ALA A 505 -3.25 -22.70 11.70
N THR A 506 -2.70 -23.76 12.30
CA THR A 506 -1.28 -24.16 12.16
C THR A 506 -0.93 -24.47 10.69
N PHE A 507 0.35 -24.51 10.33
CA PHE A 507 0.79 -24.83 8.96
C PHE A 507 0.64 -26.32 8.67
N THR A 508 0.38 -26.65 7.41
CA THR A 508 0.22 -28.02 6.91
C THR A 508 1.20 -28.30 5.77
N ALA A 509 1.35 -29.57 5.41
CA ALA A 509 2.20 -29.97 4.28
C ALA A 509 1.52 -29.74 2.91
N SER A 510 0.36 -29.07 2.89
CA SER A 510 -0.33 -28.69 1.66
C SER A 510 0.53 -27.74 0.87
N SER A 511 0.71 -28.01 -0.42
CA SER A 511 1.53 -27.15 -1.29
C SER A 511 0.96 -25.72 -1.32
N GLY A 512 1.81 -24.73 -1.06
CA GLY A 512 1.40 -23.33 -1.08
C GLY A 512 0.76 -22.81 0.21
N ASP A 513 0.85 -23.51 1.34
CA ASP A 513 0.12 -23.13 2.57
C ASP A 513 0.48 -21.72 3.06
N ILE A 514 1.74 -21.31 3.02
CA ILE A 514 2.15 -19.95 3.44
C ILE A 514 1.69 -18.91 2.41
N ASN A 515 1.97 -19.13 1.13
CA ASN A 515 1.71 -18.13 0.10
C ASN A 515 0.22 -17.97 -0.23
N SER A 516 -0.59 -19.01 -0.03
CA SER A 516 -2.05 -18.96 -0.22
C SER A 516 -2.80 -18.27 0.91
N ARG A 517 -2.15 -18.02 2.05
CA ARG A 517 -2.77 -17.27 3.16
C ARG A 517 -2.93 -15.81 2.77
N LEU A 518 -4.16 -15.33 2.89
CA LEU A 518 -4.50 -13.92 2.68
C LEU A 518 -3.70 -13.06 3.66
N LYS A 519 -2.86 -12.18 3.12
CA LYS A 519 -2.01 -11.26 3.88
C LYS A 519 -2.81 -10.04 4.35
N THR A 520 -2.35 -9.37 5.40
CA THR A 520 -2.76 -8.02 5.75
C THR A 520 -2.52 -7.07 4.60
N LEU A 521 -3.32 -6.00 4.53
CA LEU A 521 -3.16 -4.94 3.53
C LEU A 521 -1.87 -4.16 3.77
N GLY A 522 -1.52 -3.92 5.03
CA GLY A 522 -0.24 -3.34 5.42
C GLY A 522 0.88 -4.37 5.56
N SER A 523 2.12 -3.89 5.38
CA SER A 523 3.34 -4.63 5.70
C SER A 523 4.35 -3.74 6.41
N THR A 524 5.28 -4.35 7.13
CA THR A 524 6.46 -3.68 7.68
C THR A 524 7.68 -4.16 6.93
N VAL A 525 8.45 -3.24 6.35
CA VAL A 525 9.72 -3.54 5.69
C VAL A 525 10.86 -3.41 6.69
N TRP A 526 11.75 -4.41 6.70
CA TRP A 526 13.04 -4.40 7.38
C TRP A 526 14.12 -4.46 6.32
N SER A 527 14.61 -3.29 5.94
CA SER A 527 15.66 -3.13 4.93
C SER A 527 17.06 -3.05 5.55
N ASP A 528 18.08 -3.34 4.76
CA ASP A 528 19.49 -3.28 5.14
C ASP A 528 19.79 -4.05 6.44
N ILE A 529 19.20 -5.25 6.58
CA ILE A 529 19.30 -6.02 7.82
C ILE A 529 20.76 -6.27 8.15
N GLU A 530 21.13 -5.94 9.39
CA GLU A 530 22.47 -6.13 9.91
C GLU A 530 22.95 -7.58 9.75
N VAL A 531 24.26 -7.76 9.67
CA VAL A 531 24.89 -9.09 9.64
C VAL A 531 24.53 -9.83 10.92
N TRP A 532 23.86 -10.98 10.77
CA TRP A 532 23.53 -11.82 11.92
C TRP A 532 24.74 -12.61 12.37
N THR A 533 24.97 -12.62 13.67
CA THR A 533 26.03 -13.37 14.33
C THR A 533 25.39 -14.50 15.10
N VAL A 534 25.86 -15.73 14.90
CA VAL A 534 25.36 -16.95 15.53
C VAL A 534 25.10 -16.74 17.03
N SER A 535 23.93 -17.22 17.48
CA SER A 535 23.40 -17.12 18.84
C SER A 535 23.11 -15.70 19.36
N GLN A 536 23.26 -14.66 18.54
CA GLN A 536 22.79 -13.31 18.88
C GLN A 536 21.30 -13.14 18.56
N LYS A 537 20.71 -12.14 19.20
CA LYS A 537 19.28 -11.84 19.08
C LYS A 537 19.05 -10.56 18.32
N TYR A 538 18.09 -10.60 17.41
CA TYR A 538 17.73 -9.52 16.52
C TYR A 538 16.23 -9.27 16.59
N LYS A 539 15.80 -8.03 16.43
CA LYS A 539 14.38 -7.66 16.52
C LYS A 539 13.95 -6.96 15.24
N THR A 540 12.74 -7.28 14.79
CA THR A 540 12.11 -6.55 13.70
C THR A 540 11.94 -5.07 14.05
N PRO A 541 11.77 -4.20 13.03
CA PRO A 541 11.09 -2.91 13.19
C PRO A 541 9.68 -3.10 13.79
N ASP A 542 9.04 -1.99 14.16
CA ASP A 542 7.71 -2.04 14.78
C ASP A 542 6.65 -2.61 13.80
N LEU A 543 6.01 -3.69 14.24
CA LEU A 543 4.94 -4.41 13.55
C LEU A 543 3.55 -3.96 14.04
N SER A 544 3.47 -2.91 14.87
CA SER A 544 2.22 -2.44 15.49
C SER A 544 1.08 -2.25 14.49
N LEU A 545 1.33 -1.70 13.30
CA LEU A 545 0.32 -1.53 12.26
C LEU A 545 -0.22 -2.87 11.71
N VAL A 546 0.67 -3.82 11.43
CA VAL A 546 0.33 -5.16 10.95
C VAL A 546 -0.48 -5.92 12.02
N VAL A 547 -0.07 -5.82 13.28
CA VAL A 547 -0.77 -6.44 14.42
C VAL A 547 -2.10 -5.75 14.70
N GLN A 548 -2.15 -4.42 14.60
CA GLN A 548 -3.37 -3.63 14.80
C GLN A 548 -4.44 -3.98 13.76
N GLU A 549 -4.05 -4.19 12.50
CA GLU A 549 -4.97 -4.63 11.45
C GLU A 549 -5.68 -5.93 11.83
N VAL A 550 -4.95 -6.91 12.35
CA VAL A 550 -5.51 -8.22 12.76
C VAL A 550 -6.32 -8.11 14.05
N VAL A 551 -5.85 -7.36 15.05
CA VAL A 551 -6.55 -7.17 16.34
C VAL A 551 -7.83 -6.35 16.20
N ASN A 552 -7.91 -5.49 15.18
CA ASN A 552 -9.11 -4.73 14.84
C ASN A 552 -10.18 -5.58 14.13
N ARG A 553 -9.87 -6.81 13.72
CA ARG A 553 -10.83 -7.62 12.99
C ARG A 553 -12.04 -7.95 13.86
N PRO A 554 -13.25 -7.93 13.29
CA PRO A 554 -14.49 -8.13 14.03
C PRO A 554 -14.58 -9.51 14.71
N GLY A 555 -13.86 -10.52 14.21
CA GLY A 555 -13.81 -11.86 14.79
C GLY A 555 -12.61 -12.13 15.69
N TRP A 556 -11.67 -11.20 15.84
CA TRP A 556 -10.53 -11.38 16.75
C TRP A 556 -11.02 -11.54 18.19
N MET A 557 -10.52 -12.56 18.89
CA MET A 557 -10.83 -12.81 20.29
C MET A 557 -9.55 -12.84 21.12
N SER A 558 -9.64 -12.42 22.39
CA SER A 558 -8.50 -12.57 23.31
C SER A 558 -8.18 -14.05 23.47
N GLY A 559 -6.94 -14.43 23.17
CA GLY A 559 -6.47 -15.82 23.10
C GLY A 559 -6.32 -16.35 21.67
N SER A 560 -6.78 -15.64 20.64
CA SER A 560 -6.57 -15.99 19.23
C SER A 560 -5.09 -16.13 18.89
N ALA A 561 -4.79 -16.94 17.87
CA ALA A 561 -3.47 -16.98 17.27
C ALA A 561 -3.26 -15.86 16.24
N MET A 562 -2.01 -15.60 15.87
CA MET A 562 -1.65 -14.70 14.78
C MET A 562 -0.54 -15.33 13.97
N VAL A 563 -0.68 -15.30 12.64
CA VAL A 563 0.35 -15.76 11.70
C VAL A 563 1.03 -14.56 11.09
N PHE A 564 2.36 -14.58 11.01
CA PHE A 564 3.19 -13.70 10.22
C PHE A 564 3.71 -14.44 8.99
N ILE A 565 3.79 -13.73 7.87
CA ILE A 565 4.29 -14.22 6.59
C ILE A 565 5.41 -13.29 6.15
N VAL A 566 6.59 -13.85 5.92
CA VAL A 566 7.81 -13.10 5.60
C VAL A 566 8.29 -13.47 4.21
N THR A 567 8.51 -12.46 3.39
CA THR A 567 9.06 -12.55 2.04
C THR A 567 10.15 -11.49 1.86
N GLY A 568 10.96 -11.54 0.81
CA GLY A 568 11.98 -10.53 0.57
C GLY A 568 13.12 -10.99 -0.32
N THR A 569 14.28 -10.34 -0.15
CA THR A 569 15.54 -10.64 -0.84
C THR A 569 16.68 -10.83 0.17
N GLY A 570 17.77 -11.47 -0.25
CA GLY A 570 18.96 -11.70 0.57
C GLY A 570 18.98 -13.06 1.25
N HIS A 571 19.52 -13.13 2.47
CA HIS A 571 19.60 -14.37 3.24
C HIS A 571 19.90 -14.08 4.73
N ARG A 572 18.99 -14.48 5.62
CA ARG A 572 19.21 -14.56 7.07
C ARG A 572 18.58 -15.83 7.62
N THR A 573 19.22 -16.45 8.60
CA THR A 573 18.73 -17.71 9.18
C THR A 573 18.47 -17.58 10.67
N ALA A 574 17.24 -17.84 11.09
CA ALA A 574 16.86 -17.90 12.50
C ALA A 574 16.71 -19.34 12.98
N GLU A 575 16.91 -19.55 14.27
CA GLU A 575 16.52 -20.79 14.96
C GLU A 575 15.01 -21.03 14.77
N ALA A 576 14.63 -22.24 14.31
CA ALA A 576 13.23 -22.69 14.28
C ALA A 576 12.88 -23.46 15.57
N PHE A 577 11.60 -23.83 15.71
CA PHE A 577 11.15 -24.67 16.81
C PHE A 577 11.87 -26.03 16.85
N GLU A 578 12.04 -26.72 15.72
CA GLU A 578 12.69 -28.03 15.66
C GLU A 578 14.18 -27.99 15.97
N GLY A 579 14.85 -26.86 15.72
CA GLY A 579 16.25 -26.65 16.08
C GLY A 579 16.39 -26.52 17.59
N VAL A 580 15.96 -25.38 18.11
CA VAL A 580 16.00 -25.08 19.54
C VAL A 580 14.71 -24.39 19.99
N PRO A 581 13.73 -25.12 20.59
CA PRO A 581 12.43 -24.55 20.98
C PRO A 581 12.48 -23.30 21.87
N THR A 582 13.53 -23.15 22.67
CA THR A 582 13.72 -21.98 23.56
C THR A 582 14.32 -20.76 22.86
N LEU A 583 14.80 -20.91 21.62
CA LEU A 583 15.43 -19.87 20.81
C LEU A 583 14.65 -19.52 19.54
N ALA A 584 13.58 -20.26 19.24
CA ALA A 584 12.65 -20.01 18.13
C ALA A 584 12.13 -18.55 18.11
N PRO A 585 11.37 -18.13 17.08
CA PRO A 585 10.82 -16.77 17.04
C PRO A 585 9.95 -16.45 18.26
N LYS A 586 10.07 -15.21 18.76
CA LYS A 586 9.33 -14.72 19.92
C LYS A 586 8.67 -13.38 19.65
N LEU A 587 7.35 -13.35 19.64
CA LEU A 587 6.55 -12.13 19.52
C LEU A 587 6.42 -11.42 20.86
N VAL A 588 6.65 -10.11 20.86
CA VAL A 588 6.39 -9.21 21.99
C VAL A 588 5.39 -8.15 21.52
N VAL A 589 4.26 -8.01 22.20
CA VAL A 589 3.24 -7.00 21.89
C VAL A 589 2.92 -6.17 23.13
N THR A 590 2.98 -4.85 22.98
CA THR A 590 2.54 -3.89 23.99
C THR A 590 1.24 -3.26 23.51
N TYR A 591 0.21 -3.26 24.36
CA TYR A 591 -1.10 -2.68 24.02
C TYR A 591 -1.75 -1.97 25.21
N THR A 592 -2.79 -1.19 24.94
CA THR A 592 -3.67 -0.58 25.95
C THR A 592 -5.13 -0.73 25.56
N THR A 593 -6.01 -0.72 26.55
CA THR A 593 -7.48 -0.66 26.36
C THR A 593 -8.06 0.69 26.77
N ASP A 594 -7.21 1.68 27.06
CA ASP A 594 -7.68 3.04 27.31
C ASP A 594 -8.26 3.62 26.02
N PRO A 595 -9.57 3.93 25.97
CA PRO A 595 -10.20 4.48 24.77
C PRO A 595 -9.70 5.89 24.41
N ASN A 596 -8.96 6.55 25.32
CA ASN A 596 -8.29 7.83 25.08
C ASN A 596 -6.83 7.68 24.68
N ALA A 597 -6.29 6.45 24.65
CA ALA A 597 -4.98 6.21 24.07
C ALA A 597 -5.06 6.42 22.55
N PRO A 598 -3.99 6.92 21.91
CA PRO A 598 -3.98 7.09 20.46
C PRO A 598 -4.08 5.72 19.80
N THR A 599 -5.14 5.50 19.02
CA THR A 599 -5.31 4.29 18.20
C THR A 599 -4.40 4.38 16.97
N PRO A 600 -3.58 3.37 16.61
CA PRO A 600 -2.94 3.32 15.30
C PRO A 600 -4.05 3.28 14.26
N THR A 601 -4.24 4.39 13.55
CA THR A 601 -5.38 4.58 12.66
C THR A 601 -4.90 4.39 11.22
N PRO A 602 -5.48 3.46 10.44
CA PRO A 602 -5.39 3.51 8.98
C PRO A 602 -6.18 4.73 8.49
N THR A 603 -5.54 5.60 7.71
CA THR A 603 -6.09 6.89 7.23
C THR A 603 -7.46 6.73 6.54
N LEU A 604 -8.50 7.37 7.08
CA LEU A 604 -9.81 7.58 6.45
C LEU A 604 -9.80 8.85 5.57
N THR A 605 -10.43 8.80 4.40
CA THR A 605 -10.50 9.87 3.38
C THR A 605 -11.35 11.09 3.82
N PRO A 606 -10.98 12.33 3.43
CA PRO A 606 -11.65 13.58 3.84
C PRO A 606 -12.99 13.89 3.14
N THR A 607 -13.73 14.80 3.80
CA THR A 607 -14.94 15.47 3.31
C THR A 607 -14.61 16.42 2.13
N PRO A 608 -15.45 16.55 1.08
CA PRO A 608 -15.19 17.45 -0.06
C PRO A 608 -15.21 18.93 0.35
N SER A 609 -14.20 19.68 -0.12
CA SER A 609 -14.12 21.16 -0.04
C SER A 609 -14.27 21.76 -1.46
N PRO A 610 -15.02 22.86 -1.64
CA PRO A 610 -15.54 23.30 -2.94
C PRO A 610 -14.56 24.09 -3.83
N THR A 611 -14.75 23.95 -5.15
CA THR A 611 -14.12 24.70 -6.25
C THR A 611 -14.50 26.21 -6.22
N PRO A 612 -13.58 27.15 -6.57
CA PRO A 612 -13.81 28.60 -6.52
C PRO A 612 -14.83 29.09 -7.56
N THR A 613 -15.63 30.09 -7.16
CA THR A 613 -16.69 30.71 -7.98
C THR A 613 -16.20 32.00 -8.66
N SER A 614 -16.62 32.20 -9.92
CA SER A 614 -16.55 33.46 -10.66
C SER A 614 -17.58 34.50 -10.18
N THR A 615 -17.21 35.78 -10.22
CA THR A 615 -17.97 36.97 -9.78
C THR A 615 -19.18 37.31 -10.71
N PRO A 616 -20.13 38.19 -10.31
CA PRO A 616 -21.35 37.92 -9.52
C PRO A 616 -22.67 38.20 -10.30
N ILE A 617 -23.82 37.65 -9.88
CA ILE A 617 -25.20 38.17 -10.15
C ILE A 617 -26.26 37.32 -9.39
N PRO A 618 -27.39 37.93 -8.96
CA PRO A 618 -27.68 38.48 -7.64
C PRO A 618 -28.35 37.49 -6.63
N THR A 619 -28.43 37.92 -5.36
CA THR A 619 -29.08 37.21 -4.25
C THR A 619 -30.58 36.94 -4.49
N PRO A 620 -31.06 35.71 -4.21
CA PRO A 620 -32.20 35.59 -3.30
C PRO A 620 -32.14 34.41 -2.32
N THR A 621 -32.49 34.73 -1.06
CA THR A 621 -33.27 33.94 -0.08
C THR A 621 -32.66 32.64 0.50
N PRO A 622 -32.69 32.43 1.84
CA PRO A 622 -32.04 31.30 2.51
C PRO A 622 -32.66 29.94 2.12
N THR A 623 -31.83 29.01 1.66
CA THR A 623 -32.17 27.60 1.47
C THR A 623 -32.01 26.82 2.79
N PRO A 624 -32.95 25.94 3.18
CA PRO A 624 -32.93 25.23 4.46
C PRO A 624 -31.80 24.19 4.53
N ALA A 625 -31.40 23.83 5.77
CA ALA A 625 -30.49 22.71 6.04
C ALA A 625 -30.93 21.42 5.33
N SER A 626 -30.00 20.75 4.63
CA SER A 626 -30.28 19.47 3.96
C SER A 626 -30.63 18.43 5.03
N GLY A 627 -31.87 17.96 5.01
CA GLY A 627 -32.36 16.93 5.92
C GLY A 627 -32.01 15.55 5.41
N SER A 628 -31.50 14.68 6.28
CA SER A 628 -31.35 13.26 5.98
C SER A 628 -32.72 12.61 5.74
N THR A 629 -32.81 11.81 4.68
CA THR A 629 -34.03 11.10 4.27
C THR A 629 -33.84 9.59 4.46
N THR A 630 -34.79 8.94 5.13
CA THR A 630 -34.80 7.47 5.27
C THR A 630 -35.96 6.89 4.47
N VAL A 631 -35.67 5.91 3.62
CA VAL A 631 -36.67 5.08 2.94
C VAL A 631 -36.66 3.67 3.50
N THR A 632 -37.82 3.03 3.51
CA THR A 632 -38.01 1.66 4.00
C THR A 632 -38.84 0.88 3.00
N ILE A 633 -38.31 -0.23 2.50
CA ILE A 633 -38.89 -1.03 1.43
C ILE A 633 -39.01 -2.47 1.89
N GLN A 634 -40.22 -3.02 1.78
CA GLN A 634 -40.56 -4.39 2.14
C GLN A 634 -40.59 -5.24 0.87
N VAL A 635 -40.11 -6.49 0.93
CA VAL A 635 -40.40 -7.49 -0.14
C VAL A 635 -41.91 -7.55 -0.36
N ALA A 636 -42.36 -7.31 -1.59
CA ALA A 636 -43.76 -6.96 -1.88
C ALA A 636 -44.57 -8.09 -2.52
N THR A 637 -43.91 -9.05 -3.17
CA THR A 637 -44.56 -10.15 -3.88
C THR A 637 -43.75 -11.44 -3.76
N SER A 638 -44.38 -12.59 -4.07
CA SER A 638 -43.71 -13.90 -4.07
C SER A 638 -42.55 -14.00 -5.08
N GLY A 639 -42.48 -13.14 -6.09
CA GLY A 639 -41.35 -13.11 -7.04
C GLY A 639 -40.19 -12.22 -6.58
N ASP A 640 -40.31 -11.59 -5.42
CA ASP A 640 -39.32 -10.68 -4.86
C ASP A 640 -38.42 -11.35 -3.81
N ASP A 641 -38.65 -12.60 -3.47
CA ASP A 641 -37.69 -13.40 -2.72
C ASP A 641 -37.63 -14.83 -3.27
N ALA A 642 -36.46 -15.43 -3.17
CA ALA A 642 -36.16 -16.69 -3.83
C ALA A 642 -35.11 -17.49 -3.07
N GLU A 643 -35.29 -18.79 -3.05
CA GLU A 643 -34.25 -19.74 -2.64
C GLU A 643 -33.78 -20.54 -3.84
N GLU A 644 -32.47 -20.55 -4.07
CA GLU A 644 -31.84 -21.32 -5.13
C GLU A 644 -31.01 -22.45 -4.56
N ASN A 645 -31.31 -23.69 -4.99
CA ASN A 645 -30.41 -24.81 -4.70
C ASN A 645 -29.09 -24.64 -5.46
N ALA A 646 -28.00 -24.32 -4.77
CA ALA A 646 -26.71 -23.99 -5.36
C ALA A 646 -26.16 -25.09 -6.31
N SER A 647 -26.47 -26.36 -6.04
CA SER A 647 -25.98 -27.50 -6.84
C SER A 647 -26.84 -27.81 -8.07
N LYS A 648 -28.14 -27.50 -8.04
CA LYS A 648 -29.11 -27.88 -9.09
C LYS A 648 -29.65 -26.68 -9.88
N GLY A 649 -29.43 -25.48 -9.35
CA GLY A 649 -29.96 -24.21 -9.84
C GLY A 649 -31.48 -24.08 -9.71
N SER A 650 -32.17 -25.02 -9.07
CA SER A 650 -33.63 -24.99 -8.96
C SER A 650 -34.07 -23.87 -8.01
N ILE A 651 -34.96 -23.00 -8.50
CA ILE A 651 -35.48 -21.85 -7.76
C ILE A 651 -36.83 -22.18 -7.10
N SER A 652 -36.96 -21.79 -5.84
CA SER A 652 -38.24 -21.74 -5.12
C SER A 652 -38.62 -20.28 -4.89
N LEU A 653 -39.72 -19.85 -5.51
CA LEU A 653 -40.33 -18.52 -5.28
C LEU A 653 -41.48 -18.58 -4.27
N THR A 654 -41.91 -19.78 -3.86
CA THR A 654 -43.13 -19.99 -3.06
C THR A 654 -42.85 -20.59 -1.68
N SER A 655 -41.57 -20.73 -1.33
CA SER A 655 -41.17 -21.19 0.00
C SER A 655 -41.77 -20.29 1.07
N THR A 656 -42.16 -20.86 2.21
CA THR A 656 -42.59 -20.08 3.37
C THR A 656 -41.43 -19.46 4.12
N ASP A 657 -40.20 -19.86 3.78
CA ASP A 657 -39.01 -19.57 4.56
C ASP A 657 -37.90 -19.11 3.60
N LEU A 658 -36.94 -18.34 4.13
CA LEU A 658 -35.69 -18.02 3.46
C LEU A 658 -34.56 -18.68 4.25
N GLU A 659 -34.08 -19.80 3.74
CA GLU A 659 -33.00 -20.58 4.33
C GLU A 659 -31.66 -20.08 3.82
N PHE A 660 -30.96 -19.35 4.68
CA PHE A 660 -29.62 -18.90 4.37
C PHE A 660 -28.64 -20.06 4.54
N SER A 661 -27.88 -20.31 3.48
CA SER A 661 -26.78 -21.29 3.35
C SER A 661 -27.16 -22.78 3.37
N ALA A 662 -27.82 -23.33 4.39
CA ALA A 662 -28.20 -24.76 4.39
C ALA A 662 -29.71 -24.99 4.62
N ASP A 663 -30.29 -25.92 3.86
CA ASP A 663 -31.60 -26.56 4.08
C ASP A 663 -31.37 -28.09 4.06
N GLY A 664 -31.06 -28.64 5.24
CA GLY A 664 -30.64 -30.04 5.36
C GLY A 664 -29.34 -30.32 4.58
N THR A 665 -29.41 -31.14 3.52
CA THR A 665 -28.26 -31.42 2.65
C THR A 665 -28.17 -30.47 1.45
N LYS A 666 -29.07 -29.48 1.32
CA LYS A 666 -29.06 -28.53 0.22
C LYS A 666 -28.33 -27.28 0.65
N ILE A 667 -27.40 -26.80 -0.19
CA ILE A 667 -26.84 -25.46 -0.03
C ILE A 667 -27.71 -24.48 -0.82
N GLN A 668 -28.10 -23.38 -0.17
CA GLN A 668 -29.01 -22.39 -0.72
C GLN A 668 -28.27 -21.08 -0.99
N THR A 669 -28.57 -20.48 -2.15
CA THR A 669 -28.31 -19.05 -2.42
C THR A 669 -29.64 -18.33 -2.35
N VAL A 670 -29.73 -17.28 -1.53
CA VAL A 670 -30.99 -16.56 -1.30
C VAL A 670 -31.00 -15.24 -2.07
N GLY A 671 -32.09 -14.96 -2.77
CA GLY A 671 -32.32 -13.70 -3.46
C GLY A 671 -33.42 -12.90 -2.77
N MET A 672 -33.25 -11.60 -2.63
CA MET A 672 -34.28 -10.67 -2.18
C MET A 672 -34.30 -9.44 -3.08
N ARG A 673 -35.46 -8.98 -3.49
CA ARG A 673 -35.68 -7.85 -4.37
C ARG A 673 -36.58 -6.84 -3.68
N PHE A 674 -36.17 -5.59 -3.73
CA PHE A 674 -36.90 -4.46 -3.16
C PHE A 674 -37.35 -3.59 -4.32
N ALA A 675 -38.66 -3.57 -4.58
CA ALA A 675 -39.25 -2.77 -5.66
C ALA A 675 -39.41 -1.31 -5.23
N SER A 676 -39.37 -0.39 -6.20
CA SER A 676 -39.67 1.03 -5.97
C SER A 676 -38.76 1.69 -4.92
N VAL A 677 -37.44 1.47 -5.02
CA VAL A 677 -36.46 2.07 -4.12
C VAL A 677 -36.29 3.55 -4.50
N SER A 678 -36.96 4.45 -3.76
CA SER A 678 -36.97 5.89 -4.01
C SER A 678 -35.70 6.60 -3.53
N VAL A 679 -34.52 6.08 -3.91
CA VAL A 679 -33.22 6.70 -3.64
C VAL A 679 -32.72 7.36 -4.93
N PRO A 680 -32.43 8.67 -4.94
CA PRO A 680 -31.86 9.35 -6.10
C PRO A 680 -30.53 8.75 -6.54
N THR A 681 -30.27 8.79 -7.86
CA THR A 681 -28.96 8.44 -8.44
C THR A 681 -27.89 9.32 -7.82
N GLY A 682 -26.78 8.71 -7.37
CA GLY A 682 -25.68 9.45 -6.75
C GLY A 682 -25.93 9.90 -5.31
N ALA A 683 -27.05 9.54 -4.68
CA ALA A 683 -27.32 9.93 -3.29
C ALA A 683 -26.27 9.32 -2.34
N THR A 684 -25.84 10.08 -1.33
CA THR A 684 -24.89 9.58 -0.35
C THR A 684 -25.64 8.71 0.66
N ILE A 685 -25.46 7.40 0.60
CA ILE A 685 -26.01 6.47 1.59
C ILE A 685 -25.20 6.57 2.88
N THR A 686 -25.83 7.08 3.93
CA THR A 686 -25.22 7.20 5.28
C THR A 686 -25.39 5.94 6.11
N ASP A 687 -26.46 5.18 5.89
CA ASP A 687 -26.70 3.89 6.52
C ASP A 687 -27.66 3.07 5.66
N ALA A 688 -27.45 1.76 5.57
CA ALA A 688 -28.43 0.85 5.03
C ALA A 688 -28.33 -0.54 5.63
N TYR A 689 -29.46 -1.21 5.85
CA TYR A 689 -29.46 -2.58 6.35
C TYR A 689 -30.72 -3.32 5.91
N ILE A 690 -30.65 -4.65 5.88
CA ILE A 690 -31.82 -5.50 5.78
C ILE A 690 -32.21 -5.97 7.17
N GLN A 691 -33.48 -5.81 7.51
CA GLN A 691 -34.07 -6.39 8.70
C GLN A 691 -34.80 -7.69 8.34
N PHE A 692 -34.43 -8.76 9.02
CA PHE A 692 -35.09 -10.07 8.99
C PHE A 692 -35.96 -10.27 10.22
N VAL A 693 -37.09 -10.95 10.05
CA VAL A 693 -37.80 -11.59 11.17
C VAL A 693 -37.39 -13.06 11.19
N ALA A 694 -36.80 -13.52 12.28
CA ALA A 694 -36.42 -14.92 12.43
C ALA A 694 -37.67 -15.83 12.45
N LYS A 695 -37.63 -16.89 11.64
CA LYS A 695 -38.74 -17.86 11.52
C LYS A 695 -38.52 -19.08 12.39
N GLU A 696 -37.27 -19.48 12.53
CA GLU A 696 -36.84 -20.64 13.29
C GLU A 696 -35.66 -20.28 14.20
N THR A 697 -35.29 -21.19 15.08
CA THR A 697 -34.10 -21.07 15.93
C THR A 697 -33.12 -22.15 15.56
N GLN A 698 -31.94 -21.73 15.10
CA GLN A 698 -30.82 -22.61 14.76
C GLN A 698 -29.60 -22.28 15.60
N PRO A 699 -28.93 -23.29 16.19
CA PRO A 699 -27.70 -23.09 16.94
C PRO A 699 -26.45 -23.04 16.05
N ASP A 700 -26.56 -23.39 14.76
CA ASP A 700 -25.42 -23.54 13.85
C ASP A 700 -24.63 -22.23 13.73
N ALA A 701 -23.31 -22.33 13.64
CA ALA A 701 -22.49 -21.17 13.29
C ALA A 701 -22.81 -20.79 11.84
N THR A 702 -23.10 -19.51 11.60
CA THR A 702 -23.53 -19.02 10.29
C THR A 702 -22.75 -17.78 9.92
N ASP A 703 -22.22 -17.77 8.70
CA ASP A 703 -21.57 -16.62 8.07
C ASP A 703 -22.25 -16.36 6.73
N LEU A 704 -22.69 -15.11 6.51
CA LEU A 704 -23.39 -14.70 5.30
C LEU A 704 -22.64 -13.59 4.57
N THR A 705 -22.68 -13.61 3.25
CA THR A 705 -22.15 -12.54 2.40
C THR A 705 -23.26 -11.98 1.54
N PHE A 706 -23.45 -10.66 1.60
CA PHE A 706 -24.47 -9.90 0.90
C PHE A 706 -23.84 -9.20 -0.30
N TYR A 707 -24.38 -9.50 -1.47
CA TYR A 707 -24.07 -8.83 -2.73
C TYR A 707 -25.33 -8.14 -3.26
N GLY A 708 -25.16 -7.10 -4.05
CA GLY A 708 -26.22 -6.55 -4.88
C GLY A 708 -26.21 -7.21 -6.26
N GLN A 709 -27.31 -7.14 -7.00
CA GLN A 709 -27.28 -7.37 -8.44
C GLN A 709 -26.77 -6.11 -9.14
N ALA A 710 -25.68 -6.20 -9.89
CA ALA A 710 -25.10 -5.10 -10.66
C ALA A 710 -25.94 -4.76 -11.91
N THR A 711 -27.16 -4.24 -11.70
CA THR A 711 -28.08 -3.82 -12.76
C THR A 711 -28.85 -2.58 -12.34
N ASP A 712 -29.27 -1.78 -13.31
CA ASP A 712 -29.93 -0.50 -13.06
C ASP A 712 -31.36 -0.66 -12.54
N ASN A 713 -32.06 -1.73 -12.93
CA ASN A 713 -33.40 -2.05 -12.46
C ASN A 713 -33.60 -3.57 -12.42
N ALA A 714 -33.52 -4.14 -11.22
CA ALA A 714 -33.54 -5.59 -11.05
C ALA A 714 -34.89 -6.18 -11.50
N PRO A 715 -34.91 -7.20 -12.39
CA PRO A 715 -36.13 -7.95 -12.67
C PRO A 715 -36.51 -8.84 -11.48
N ALA A 716 -37.81 -9.16 -11.36
CA ALA A 716 -38.29 -10.16 -10.41
C ALA A 716 -37.58 -11.51 -10.61
N PHE A 717 -37.45 -12.30 -9.55
CA PHE A 717 -36.90 -13.65 -9.67
C PHE A 717 -37.86 -14.55 -10.45
N THR A 718 -37.30 -15.49 -11.21
CA THR A 718 -38.05 -16.44 -12.02
C THR A 718 -37.68 -17.87 -11.67
N THR A 719 -38.43 -18.86 -12.18
CA THR A 719 -38.10 -20.28 -12.00
C THR A 719 -37.00 -20.77 -12.94
N ALA A 720 -36.33 -19.88 -13.69
CA ALA A 720 -35.18 -20.23 -14.52
C ALA A 720 -34.04 -20.76 -13.64
N LYS A 721 -33.29 -21.75 -14.14
CA LYS A 721 -32.19 -22.30 -13.34
C LYS A 721 -31.10 -21.25 -13.13
N PHE A 722 -30.58 -21.19 -11.91
CA PHE A 722 -29.52 -20.27 -11.51
C PHE A 722 -29.91 -18.78 -11.62
N ASP A 723 -31.20 -18.44 -11.52
CA ASP A 723 -31.70 -17.07 -11.64
C ASP A 723 -31.23 -16.15 -10.49
N VAL A 724 -30.81 -16.70 -9.34
CA VAL A 724 -30.25 -15.92 -8.23
C VAL A 724 -28.72 -15.89 -8.36
N SER A 725 -28.06 -17.05 -8.42
CA SER A 725 -26.59 -17.11 -8.40
C SER A 725 -25.94 -16.61 -9.68
N GLY A 726 -26.63 -16.73 -10.82
CA GLY A 726 -26.20 -16.28 -12.14
C GLY A 726 -26.39 -14.78 -12.38
N ARG A 727 -26.99 -14.04 -11.45
CA ARG A 727 -27.02 -12.58 -11.52
C ARG A 727 -25.61 -12.03 -11.32
N ALA A 728 -25.21 -11.13 -12.22
CA ALA A 728 -23.99 -10.35 -12.06
C ALA A 728 -24.05 -9.61 -10.72
N LYS A 729 -23.06 -9.86 -9.85
CA LYS A 729 -23.01 -9.31 -8.50
C LYS A 729 -22.29 -7.97 -8.51
N THR A 730 -22.60 -7.13 -7.53
CA THR A 730 -21.78 -5.96 -7.22
C THR A 730 -20.36 -6.41 -6.86
N LEU A 731 -19.37 -5.55 -7.13
CA LEU A 731 -17.99 -5.75 -6.71
C LEU A 731 -17.88 -5.59 -5.18
N SER A 732 -18.63 -4.64 -4.64
CA SER A 732 -18.83 -4.47 -3.21
C SER A 732 -19.65 -5.63 -2.66
N SER A 733 -19.23 -6.16 -1.51
CA SER A 733 -20.01 -7.10 -0.73
C SER A 733 -19.86 -6.78 0.75
N VAL A 734 -20.82 -7.21 1.55
CA VAL A 734 -20.77 -7.07 3.00
C VAL A 734 -20.87 -8.44 3.63
N THR A 735 -19.89 -8.80 4.44
CA THR A 735 -19.90 -10.04 5.21
C THR A 735 -20.56 -9.80 6.57
N TRP A 736 -21.40 -10.75 6.98
CA TRP A 736 -21.92 -10.86 8.32
C TRP A 736 -21.37 -12.15 8.91
N ASN A 737 -20.14 -12.03 9.42
CA ASN A 737 -19.48 -13.12 10.12
C ASN A 737 -20.11 -13.28 11.51
N THR A 738 -20.19 -14.50 12.02
CA THR A 738 -20.76 -14.84 13.32
C THR A 738 -22.20 -14.35 13.49
N VAL A 739 -23.07 -14.63 12.51
CA VAL A 739 -24.49 -14.26 12.59
C VAL A 739 -25.08 -14.80 13.91
N PRO A 740 -25.66 -13.94 14.76
CA PRO A 740 -26.14 -14.37 16.08
C PRO A 740 -27.16 -15.48 15.94
N VAL A 741 -27.28 -16.32 16.97
CA VAL A 741 -28.36 -17.31 17.05
C VAL A 741 -29.70 -16.58 16.99
N TRP A 742 -30.53 -16.95 16.01
CA TRP A 742 -31.82 -16.31 15.80
C TRP A 742 -32.89 -16.89 16.73
N THR A 743 -33.61 -16.00 17.40
CA THR A 743 -34.76 -16.34 18.23
C THR A 743 -36.04 -16.08 17.45
N VAL A 744 -36.91 -17.08 17.33
CA VAL A 744 -38.16 -16.99 16.55
C VAL A 744 -38.95 -15.72 16.88
N GLY A 745 -39.32 -14.98 15.83
CA GLY A 745 -40.12 -13.76 15.91
C GLY A 745 -39.32 -12.48 16.24
N VAL A 746 -38.02 -12.58 16.49
CA VAL A 746 -37.15 -11.43 16.75
C VAL A 746 -36.62 -10.83 15.45
N ASN A 747 -36.42 -9.50 15.46
CA ASN A 747 -35.82 -8.76 14.36
C ASN A 747 -34.30 -8.81 14.44
N TYR A 748 -33.63 -9.11 13.33
CA TYR A 748 -32.19 -9.05 13.19
C TYR A 748 -31.82 -8.17 12.00
N GLN A 749 -30.81 -7.32 12.17
CA GLN A 749 -30.35 -6.39 11.13
C GLN A 749 -28.99 -6.83 10.62
N THR A 750 -28.80 -6.75 9.31
CA THR A 750 -27.47 -6.93 8.70
C THR A 750 -26.50 -5.83 9.16
N PRO A 751 -25.18 -6.04 9.00
CA PRO A 751 -24.23 -4.94 8.95
C PRO A 751 -24.58 -3.94 7.84
N ASN A 752 -23.93 -2.76 7.86
CA ASN A 752 -24.24 -1.67 6.95
C ASN A 752 -23.96 -2.05 5.49
N LEU A 753 -25.01 -2.08 4.67
CA LEU A 753 -25.02 -2.42 3.24
C LEU A 753 -24.80 -1.20 2.33
N ALA A 754 -24.47 -0.02 2.88
CA ALA A 754 -24.22 1.19 2.10
C ALA A 754 -23.26 0.99 0.92
N PRO A 755 -22.14 0.23 1.01
CA PRO A 755 -21.25 -0.01 -0.13
C PRO A 755 -21.96 -0.76 -1.28
N VAL A 756 -22.75 -1.78 -0.94
CA VAL A 756 -23.49 -2.61 -1.92
C VAL A 756 -24.60 -1.80 -2.61
N ILE A 757 -25.36 -1.02 -1.83
CA ILE A 757 -26.47 -0.23 -2.37
C ILE A 757 -25.95 0.98 -3.13
N GLY A 758 -24.90 1.63 -2.60
CA GLY A 758 -24.18 2.73 -3.24
C GLY A 758 -23.72 2.37 -4.63
N GLU A 759 -23.10 1.19 -4.80
CA GLU A 759 -22.67 0.70 -6.12
C GLU A 759 -23.82 0.62 -7.12
N ILE A 760 -25.00 0.18 -6.71
CA ILE A 760 -26.17 0.04 -7.60
C ILE A 760 -26.77 1.40 -7.94
N ILE A 761 -26.97 2.28 -6.96
CA ILE A 761 -27.60 3.59 -7.20
C ILE A 761 -26.67 4.57 -7.94
N ASN A 762 -25.36 4.31 -7.95
CA ASN A 762 -24.37 5.10 -8.68
C ASN A 762 -24.20 4.64 -10.13
N ARG A 763 -24.89 3.58 -10.56
CA ARG A 763 -24.85 3.13 -11.95
C ARG A 763 -25.48 4.19 -12.87
N PRO A 764 -24.91 4.46 -14.07
CA PRO A 764 -25.40 5.51 -14.96
C PRO A 764 -26.88 5.39 -15.37
N GLY A 765 -27.43 4.17 -15.41
CA GLY A 765 -28.83 3.93 -15.76
C GLY A 765 -29.77 3.83 -14.56
N TRP A 766 -29.28 3.97 -13.32
CA TRP A 766 -30.15 3.98 -12.14
C TRP A 766 -31.09 5.19 -12.16
N VAL A 767 -32.36 4.95 -11.86
CA VAL A 767 -33.40 5.96 -11.72
C VAL A 767 -34.12 5.71 -10.40
N SER A 768 -34.36 6.76 -9.62
CA SER A 768 -35.13 6.66 -8.36
C SER A 768 -36.49 5.99 -8.61
N GLY A 769 -36.80 4.95 -7.83
CA GLY A 769 -37.96 4.09 -8.04
C GLY A 769 -37.64 2.81 -8.82
N ASN A 770 -36.41 2.61 -9.29
CA ASN A 770 -35.95 1.31 -9.78
C ASN A 770 -35.90 0.28 -8.64
N ALA A 771 -35.92 -0.99 -9.02
CA ALA A 771 -35.78 -2.09 -8.07
C ALA A 771 -34.32 -2.49 -7.88
N LEU A 772 -33.98 -2.90 -6.67
CA LEU A 772 -32.68 -3.42 -6.28
C LEU A 772 -32.84 -4.87 -5.83
N ALA A 773 -31.91 -5.74 -6.23
CA ALA A 773 -31.85 -7.12 -5.73
C ALA A 773 -30.57 -7.35 -4.94
N ILE A 774 -30.68 -8.14 -3.87
CA ILE A 774 -29.62 -8.60 -2.99
C ILE A 774 -29.52 -10.11 -3.15
N VAL A 775 -28.30 -10.60 -3.32
CA VAL A 775 -27.94 -12.01 -3.40
C VAL A 775 -27.13 -12.37 -2.16
N VAL A 776 -27.54 -13.41 -1.46
CA VAL A 776 -26.91 -13.86 -0.22
C VAL A 776 -26.38 -15.27 -0.40
N THR A 777 -25.09 -15.42 -0.14
CA THR A 777 -24.38 -16.71 -0.05
C THR A 777 -23.83 -16.88 1.36
N GLY A 778 -23.41 -18.08 1.74
CA GLY A 778 -22.80 -18.27 3.05
C GLY A 778 -22.64 -19.72 3.46
N THR A 779 -22.29 -19.92 4.72
CA THR A 779 -22.20 -21.19 5.42
C THR A 779 -23.08 -21.15 6.67
N GLY A 780 -23.44 -22.33 7.20
CA GLY A 780 -24.27 -22.45 8.39
C GLY A 780 -25.76 -22.62 8.08
N HIS A 781 -26.62 -22.10 8.96
CA HIS A 781 -28.08 -22.18 8.81
C HIS A 781 -28.78 -21.04 9.57
N ARG A 782 -29.52 -20.18 8.88
CA ARG A 782 -30.47 -19.23 9.49
C ARG A 782 -31.74 -19.15 8.65
N THR A 783 -32.89 -19.07 9.30
CA THR A 783 -34.19 -19.02 8.60
C THR A 783 -34.95 -17.73 8.90
N ALA A 784 -35.25 -16.96 7.86
CA ALA A 784 -36.13 -15.80 7.94
C ALA A 784 -37.51 -16.11 7.36
N TYR A 785 -38.51 -15.30 7.70
CA TYR A 785 -39.79 -15.32 6.97
C TYR A 785 -39.56 -14.87 5.52
N SER A 786 -40.04 -15.64 4.56
CA SER A 786 -40.27 -15.15 3.19
C SER A 786 -41.58 -14.36 3.11
N TYR A 787 -41.84 -13.76 1.95
CA TYR A 787 -43.12 -13.16 1.61
C TYR A 787 -44.29 -14.14 1.83
N ASN A 788 -44.14 -15.39 1.38
CA ASN A 788 -45.21 -16.39 1.48
C ASN A 788 -45.37 -16.95 2.89
N GLY A 789 -44.31 -16.91 3.72
CA GLY A 789 -44.41 -17.21 5.15
C GLY A 789 -45.08 -16.13 5.98
N GLY A 790 -45.04 -14.88 5.48
CA GLY A 790 -45.77 -13.75 6.06
C GLY A 790 -45.34 -12.43 5.45
N ALA A 791 -46.18 -11.83 4.60
CA ALA A 791 -45.89 -10.59 3.88
C ALA A 791 -45.47 -9.41 4.78
N THR A 792 -45.99 -9.30 6.00
CA THR A 792 -45.62 -8.24 6.96
C THR A 792 -44.34 -8.54 7.74
N LYS A 793 -43.78 -9.74 7.60
CA LYS A 793 -42.58 -10.24 8.28
C LYS A 793 -41.43 -10.55 7.32
N ALA A 794 -41.64 -10.43 6.02
CA ALA A 794 -40.60 -10.64 5.01
C ALA A 794 -39.39 -9.70 5.23
N ALA A 795 -38.33 -9.89 4.45
CA ALA A 795 -37.17 -9.00 4.54
C ALA A 795 -37.54 -7.54 4.22
N LYS A 796 -36.96 -6.62 4.98
CA LYS A 796 -37.17 -5.17 4.85
C LYS A 796 -35.83 -4.47 4.67
N LEU A 797 -35.66 -3.73 3.58
CA LEU A 797 -34.52 -2.86 3.35
C LEU A 797 -34.80 -1.47 3.94
N VAL A 798 -33.86 -0.94 4.72
CA VAL A 798 -33.86 0.43 5.22
C VAL A 798 -32.65 1.14 4.63
N VAL A 799 -32.83 2.34 4.07
CA VAL A 799 -31.75 3.15 3.49
C VAL A 799 -31.91 4.59 3.94
N THR A 800 -30.87 5.15 4.56
CA THR A 800 -30.78 6.54 4.99
C THR A 800 -29.77 7.28 4.13
N TYR A 801 -30.19 8.32 3.42
CA TYR A 801 -29.36 9.09 2.49
C TYR A 801 -29.51 10.60 2.66
N GLN A 802 -28.59 11.34 2.04
CA GLN A 802 -28.57 12.80 1.99
C GLN A 802 -28.42 13.30 0.56
#